data_AF-A0A7J6EDA3-F1
#
_entry.id   AF-A0A7J6EDA3-F1
#
_cell.length_a   1.000
_cell.length_b   1.000
_cell.length_c   1.000
_cell.angle_alpha   90.00
_cell.angle_beta   90.00
_cell.angle_gamma   90.00
#
_symmetry.space_group_name_H-M   'P 1'
#
loop_
_entity.id
_entity.type
_entity.pdbx_description
1 polymer ?
#
loop_
_entity_poly.entity_id
_entity_poly.type
_entity_poly.pdbx_seq_one_letter_code
_entity_poly.pdbx_strand_id
1 'polypeptide(L)'
;MEILSQDMELLLNPTLNGQQPWLYLWIQGFPGLCASKQMLLIPLLTLAMAFIVINSPRIRTTSPKCGLRIGLDVGNWNFRFLSFGGAVPYRPAQDLAFAVARFFQRGGTLQNYYMYHGGTNFGRTTGGPFISTSYDYDAPLDEYGLVNQPKWGHLKDLHKVIKQVEGALVATDPAISSLGSNLEAAVYRTGSECVAFLANVGTNSAATVTFNGNSYNLPAWSVSILPDCKNVVYNTAKINSMAMIPSFTRQSLIADVDESLSLGSAWSWIKEPVGITKDDAFTKPGLLEQINTTADQSDYLWYSLSVDVKGDEPYLDESKTDLHVESLGHALHAFINGKLAGSGKGNSGNSKVSLEIPVTFGSGKNTIDLLSLTVGLQKISYALHQNYGAFFDTRGAGITGPVKLRSAKSGTSVDLSSLQWTYQVGLKGEELNLPSKDSSLWSQSTLPKKQPLTWYKTSFDAPSGSSPVAIDFTGMGKGEAWVNGQSIGRYWPTYFAPNSGCKENCDYRGPYSSSKCYKNCGKPSQQLYHVPRSWLKPSGNILVLFEEIGGDPMQISFATREVESLCSHISESHPPPVDMWNSDSKSKSHSRAPVLSLECPSPNQVISSVKFASFGTPHGSCGRFNHGKCSSTKALSIVEKACVGSKSCKIGVSINTFGDPCVGVTKSLAVEASCT
;
A
#
# COMPACT_ATOMS: atom_id res chain seq x y z
N MET A 1 16.95 -23.38 -39.83
CA MET A 1 15.81 -23.95 -40.56
C MET A 1 14.73 -22.88 -40.57
N GLU A 2 14.29 -22.55 -41.77
CA GLU A 2 13.61 -21.33 -42.19
C GLU A 2 12.08 -21.35 -41.94
N ILE A 3 11.52 -20.15 -41.77
CA ILE A 3 10.15 -19.70 -42.12
C ILE A 3 8.98 -20.12 -41.19
N LEU A 4 8.51 -19.18 -40.35
CA LEU A 4 7.22 -18.47 -40.51
C LEU A 4 7.02 -17.50 -39.34
N SER A 5 7.31 -16.21 -39.58
CA SER A 5 6.66 -15.11 -38.87
C SER A 5 5.29 -14.88 -39.52
N GLN A 6 4.20 -14.87 -38.73
CA GLN A 6 2.94 -14.26 -39.17
C GLN A 6 2.09 -13.83 -37.96
N ASP A 7 2.08 -12.52 -37.76
CA ASP A 7 0.95 -11.64 -37.42
C ASP A 7 0.13 -11.90 -36.15
N MET A 8 0.62 -11.36 -35.04
CA MET A 8 -0.23 -10.88 -33.95
C MET A 8 -0.30 -9.35 -34.03
N GLU A 9 -1.31 -8.81 -34.73
CA GLU A 9 -1.55 -7.36 -34.76
C GLU A 9 -2.17 -6.89 -33.44
N LEU A 10 -1.34 -6.32 -32.57
CA LEU A 10 -1.78 -5.41 -31.51
C LEU A 10 -2.09 -4.05 -32.14
N LEU A 11 -3.31 -3.86 -32.63
CA LEU A 11 -3.77 -2.52 -33.02
C LEU A 11 -4.01 -1.67 -31.77
N LEU A 12 -2.96 -0.98 -31.32
CA LEU A 12 -3.07 0.23 -30.52
C LEU A 12 -3.67 1.31 -31.42
N ASN A 13 -4.95 1.61 -31.26
CA ASN A 13 -5.57 2.71 -31.99
C ASN A 13 -5.06 4.04 -31.39
N PRO A 14 -4.26 4.85 -32.12
CA PRO A 14 -3.74 6.09 -31.59
C PRO A 14 -4.72 7.20 -31.97
N THR A 15 -5.59 7.60 -31.04
CA THR A 15 -6.08 8.98 -30.82
C THR A 15 -7.35 8.96 -29.96
N LEU A 16 -7.18 9.34 -28.69
CA LEU A 16 -7.99 10.36 -28.01
C LEU A 16 -7.33 10.59 -26.63
N ASN A 17 -6.91 11.83 -26.40
CA ASN A 17 -6.13 12.26 -25.24
C ASN A 17 -6.76 11.81 -23.90
N GLY A 18 -5.95 11.15 -23.06
CA GLY A 18 -6.14 11.15 -21.61
C GLY A 18 -7.02 10.06 -20.96
N GLN A 19 -7.24 8.90 -21.60
CA GLN A 19 -7.91 7.76 -20.95
C GLN A 19 -6.93 6.64 -20.55
N GLN A 20 -7.18 6.00 -19.40
CA GLN A 20 -6.49 4.77 -18.97
C GLN A 20 -6.70 3.65 -20.01
N PRO A 21 -5.69 2.79 -20.28
CA PRO A 21 -5.83 1.73 -21.27
C PRO A 21 -6.75 0.62 -20.74
N TRP A 22 -7.78 0.29 -21.52
CA TRP A 22 -8.66 -0.86 -21.30
C TRP A 22 -8.16 -2.07 -22.09
N LEU A 23 -8.18 -3.26 -21.50
CA LEU A 23 -7.88 -4.50 -22.21
C LEU A 23 -9.17 -5.08 -22.80
N TYR A 24 -9.32 -5.02 -24.13
CA TYR A 24 -10.39 -5.74 -24.84
C TYR A 24 -9.85 -7.09 -25.32
N LEU A 25 -10.38 -8.19 -24.79
CA LEU A 25 -10.09 -9.53 -25.32
C LEU A 25 -10.96 -9.79 -26.55
N TRP A 26 -10.33 -9.91 -27.72
CA TRP A 26 -10.95 -10.42 -28.94
C TRP A 26 -10.77 -11.93 -29.00
N ILE A 27 -11.86 -12.68 -29.06
CA ILE A 27 -11.82 -14.10 -29.44
C ILE A 27 -12.16 -14.16 -30.94
N GLN A 28 -11.16 -14.20 -31.80
CA GLN A 28 -11.36 -14.52 -33.21
C GLN A 28 -11.57 -16.03 -33.36
N GLY A 29 -12.80 -16.44 -33.67
CA GLY A 29 -13.06 -17.75 -34.25
C GLY A 29 -12.95 -17.66 -35.77
N PHE A 30 -12.09 -18.48 -36.38
CA PHE A 30 -12.09 -18.71 -37.83
C PHE A 30 -13.47 -19.23 -38.30
N PRO A 31 -13.84 -19.02 -39.58
CA PRO A 31 -15.17 -19.27 -40.06
C PRO A 31 -15.42 -20.77 -40.24
N GLY A 32 -16.40 -21.29 -39.51
CA GLY A 32 -16.98 -22.61 -39.75
C GLY A 32 -16.98 -23.52 -38.53
N LEU A 33 -18.18 -24.04 -38.20
CA LEU A 33 -18.47 -25.09 -37.23
C LEU A 33 -18.43 -24.66 -35.75
N CYS A 34 -19.55 -24.09 -35.29
CA CYS A 34 -19.95 -24.12 -33.88
C CYS A 34 -20.27 -25.58 -33.48
N ALA A 35 -19.28 -26.30 -32.95
CA ALA A 35 -19.50 -27.56 -32.26
C ALA A 35 -19.41 -27.34 -30.75
N SER A 36 -20.49 -27.64 -30.04
CA SER A 36 -20.47 -27.74 -28.58
C SER A 36 -19.51 -28.84 -28.14
N LYS A 37 -18.51 -28.52 -27.31
CA LYS A 37 -18.12 -29.26 -26.10
C LYS A 37 -16.98 -28.56 -25.38
N GLN A 38 -17.13 -28.59 -24.06
CA GLN A 38 -16.25 -28.23 -22.95
C GLN A 38 -14.73 -28.21 -23.14
N MET A 39 -14.13 -27.31 -22.34
CA MET A 39 -12.82 -27.40 -21.68
C MET A 39 -11.58 -27.22 -22.58
N LEU A 40 -11.05 -25.99 -22.59
CA LEU A 40 -9.65 -25.74 -22.91
C LEU A 40 -8.90 -25.40 -21.62
N LEU A 41 -8.21 -26.42 -21.08
CA LEU A 41 -7.08 -26.23 -20.17
C LEU A 41 -5.85 -25.98 -21.05
N ILE A 42 -5.14 -24.88 -20.83
CA ILE A 42 -3.75 -24.72 -21.27
C ILE A 42 -2.93 -24.42 -20.01
N PRO A 43 -2.05 -25.33 -19.56
CA PRO A 43 -1.15 -25.08 -18.45
C PRO A 43 0.19 -24.48 -18.92
N LEU A 44 0.90 -23.88 -17.96
CA LEU A 44 2.30 -23.41 -17.97
C LEU A 44 2.61 -22.05 -18.62
N LEU A 45 2.33 -20.98 -17.88
CA LEU A 45 3.28 -19.95 -17.42
C LEU A 45 2.47 -18.75 -16.92
N THR A 46 2.33 -18.63 -15.58
CA THR A 46 2.05 -17.43 -14.76
C THR A 46 1.19 -17.79 -13.54
N LEU A 47 1.82 -18.17 -12.43
CA LEU A 47 1.17 -18.21 -11.12
C LEU A 47 1.11 -16.77 -10.57
N ALA A 48 0.12 -16.00 -11.04
CA ALA A 48 -0.53 -14.88 -10.33
C ALA A 48 -1.71 -14.33 -11.15
N MET A 49 -2.61 -15.21 -11.59
CA MET A 49 -3.99 -14.82 -11.87
C MET A 49 -4.88 -15.82 -11.15
N ALA A 50 -5.79 -15.30 -10.32
CA ALA A 50 -6.80 -16.12 -9.67
C ALA A 50 -7.60 -16.87 -10.74
N PHE A 51 -7.71 -18.19 -10.59
CA PHE A 51 -8.61 -19.00 -11.39
C PHE A 51 -10.04 -18.54 -11.15
N ILE A 52 -10.72 -18.00 -12.17
CA ILE A 52 -12.16 -17.80 -12.16
C ILE A 52 -12.78 -18.87 -13.05
N VAL A 53 -13.36 -19.90 -12.42
CA VAL A 53 -14.26 -20.85 -13.09
C VAL A 53 -15.60 -20.14 -13.27
N ILE A 54 -15.93 -19.72 -14.50
CA ILE A 54 -17.26 -19.20 -14.82
C ILE A 54 -18.19 -20.39 -15.10
N ASN A 55 -18.91 -20.85 -14.09
CA ASN A 55 -20.13 -21.62 -14.28
C ASN A 55 -21.30 -20.62 -14.34
N SER A 56 -21.68 -20.17 -15.53
CA SER A 56 -22.92 -19.40 -15.71
C SER A 56 -23.88 -20.18 -16.64
N PRO A 57 -25.05 -20.62 -16.14
CA PRO A 57 -25.98 -21.44 -16.91
C PRO A 57 -26.96 -20.53 -17.67
N ARG A 58 -26.51 -19.92 -18.78
CA ARG A 58 -27.33 -19.48 -19.94
C ARG A 58 -26.53 -18.50 -20.80
N ILE A 59 -25.97 -19.01 -21.90
CA ILE A 59 -25.46 -18.22 -23.01
C ILE A 59 -26.58 -18.20 -24.06
N ARG A 60 -27.16 -17.02 -24.36
CA ARG A 60 -28.08 -16.87 -25.51
C ARG A 60 -27.34 -16.24 -26.67
N THR A 61 -27.29 -16.95 -27.79
CA THR A 61 -26.79 -16.48 -29.07
C THR A 61 -27.97 -16.09 -29.96
N THR A 62 -28.03 -14.83 -30.41
CA THR A 62 -28.99 -14.39 -31.44
C THR A 62 -28.37 -13.35 -32.38
N SER A 63 -27.26 -13.67 -33.07
CA SER A 63 -26.87 -13.03 -34.34
C SER A 63 -25.62 -13.69 -34.97
N PRO A 64 -25.51 -13.86 -36.29
CA PRO A 64 -24.44 -14.60 -36.97
C PRO A 64 -23.18 -13.76 -37.31
N LYS A 65 -22.85 -12.73 -36.53
CA LYS A 65 -21.56 -12.01 -36.63
C LYS A 65 -20.87 -12.02 -35.27
N CYS A 66 -20.21 -13.14 -34.99
CA CYS A 66 -19.60 -13.43 -33.69
C CYS A 66 -18.54 -12.40 -33.27
N GLY A 67 -18.77 -11.78 -32.11
CA GLY A 67 -17.77 -11.08 -31.31
C GLY A 67 -18.31 -10.94 -29.89
N LEU A 68 -17.94 -11.87 -29.00
CA LEU A 68 -18.26 -11.78 -27.58
C LEU A 68 -17.33 -10.73 -26.98
N ARG A 69 -17.84 -9.55 -26.58
CA ARG A 69 -17.06 -8.56 -25.81
C ARG A 69 -17.50 -8.62 -24.36
N ILE A 70 -16.68 -9.23 -23.52
CA ILE A 70 -16.81 -9.09 -22.07
C ILE A 70 -15.89 -7.94 -21.67
N GLY A 71 -16.48 -6.82 -21.23
CA GLY A 71 -15.69 -5.76 -20.59
C GLY A 71 -15.19 -6.26 -19.24
N LEU A 72 -13.88 -6.46 -19.13
CA LEU A 72 -13.19 -6.91 -17.91
C LEU A 72 -12.24 -5.81 -17.43
N ASP A 73 -12.35 -5.43 -16.16
CA ASP A 73 -11.32 -4.70 -15.43
C ASP A 73 -10.74 -5.63 -14.34
N VAL A 74 -9.66 -6.32 -14.69
CA VAL A 74 -8.98 -7.31 -13.82
C VAL A 74 -8.12 -6.65 -12.74
N GLY A 75 -7.88 -5.35 -12.84
CA GLY A 75 -7.00 -4.61 -11.96
C GLY A 75 -7.38 -3.15 -11.90
N ASN A 76 -8.54 -2.84 -11.32
CA ASN A 76 -8.83 -1.48 -10.93
C ASN A 76 -7.93 -1.18 -9.73
N TRP A 77 -6.78 -0.60 -10.01
CA TRP A 77 -5.76 -0.31 -9.02
C TRP A 77 -6.34 0.65 -7.99
N ASN A 78 -6.56 0.16 -6.78
CA ASN A 78 -6.89 1.00 -5.63
C ASN A 78 -5.77 2.00 -5.40
N PHE A 79 -4.51 1.61 -5.65
CA PHE A 79 -3.34 2.47 -5.64
C PHE A 79 -2.11 1.73 -6.28
N ARG A 80 -0.86 2.07 -5.89
CA ARG A 80 0.44 1.42 -6.10
C ARG A 80 1.02 0.93 -4.74
N PHE A 81 2.03 0.07 -4.73
CA PHE A 81 2.71 -0.32 -3.49
C PHE A 81 3.47 0.84 -2.83
N LEU A 82 3.69 0.74 -1.52
CA LEU A 82 4.64 1.57 -0.79
C LEU A 82 6.06 1.00 -0.98
N SER A 83 7.01 1.90 -1.23
CA SER A 83 8.43 1.56 -1.26
C SER A 83 9.13 2.10 -0.01
N PHE A 84 10.16 1.42 0.47
CA PHE A 84 11.12 2.02 1.40
C PHE A 84 11.72 3.29 0.77
N GLY A 85 11.69 4.40 1.53
CA GLY A 85 12.05 5.74 1.04
C GLY A 85 10.96 6.47 0.26
N GLY A 86 9.78 5.88 0.04
CA GLY A 86 8.63 6.52 -0.61
C GLY A 86 7.68 7.19 0.38
N ALA A 87 6.98 8.24 -0.07
CA ALA A 87 5.84 8.80 0.65
C ALA A 87 4.63 7.85 0.55
N VAL A 88 3.80 7.78 1.61
CA VAL A 88 2.66 6.87 1.65
C VAL A 88 1.60 7.36 0.65
N PRO A 89 1.28 6.54 -0.34
CA PRO A 89 0.42 7.01 -1.41
C PRO A 89 -1.02 6.50 -1.28
N TYR A 90 -2.00 7.21 -1.84
CA TYR A 90 -3.42 6.91 -1.62
C TYR A 90 -4.33 7.36 -2.78
N ARG A 91 -5.54 6.80 -2.90
CA ARG A 91 -6.53 7.15 -3.93
C ARG A 91 -7.87 7.52 -3.30
N PRO A 92 -8.42 8.72 -3.60
CA PRO A 92 -9.71 9.13 -3.06
C PRO A 92 -10.84 8.15 -3.39
N ALA A 93 -11.71 7.87 -2.42
CA ALA A 93 -12.84 6.96 -2.58
C ALA A 93 -13.79 7.41 -3.71
N GLN A 94 -13.96 8.73 -3.88
CA GLN A 94 -14.80 9.30 -4.93
C GLN A 94 -14.29 9.00 -6.33
N ASP A 95 -12.98 9.11 -6.55
CA ASP A 95 -12.35 8.82 -7.84
C ASP A 95 -12.43 7.32 -8.18
N LEU A 96 -12.18 6.47 -7.17
CA LEU A 96 -12.31 5.03 -7.34
C LEU A 96 -13.75 4.61 -7.66
N ALA A 97 -14.74 5.14 -6.92
CA ALA A 97 -16.16 4.93 -7.20
C ALA A 97 -16.55 5.48 -8.58
N PHE A 98 -16.02 6.63 -8.99
CA PHE A 98 -16.22 7.19 -10.32
C PHE A 98 -15.71 6.23 -11.39
N ALA A 99 -14.49 5.72 -11.28
CA ALA A 99 -13.92 4.77 -12.24
C ALA A 99 -14.78 3.51 -12.38
N VAL A 100 -15.22 2.92 -11.27
CA VAL A 100 -16.08 1.71 -11.27
C VAL A 100 -17.45 2.02 -11.88
N ALA A 101 -18.12 3.08 -11.43
CA ALA A 101 -19.43 3.44 -11.97
C ALA A 101 -19.35 3.77 -13.47
N ARG A 102 -18.27 4.41 -13.91
CA ARG A 102 -18.03 4.75 -15.32
C ARG A 102 -17.77 3.52 -16.18
N PHE A 103 -17.11 2.50 -15.63
CA PHE A 103 -16.91 1.21 -16.29
C PHE A 103 -18.25 0.51 -16.53
N PHE A 104 -19.08 0.33 -15.49
CA PHE A 104 -20.41 -0.26 -15.64
C PHE A 104 -21.34 0.60 -16.50
N GLN A 105 -21.23 1.94 -16.45
CA GLN A 105 -21.96 2.84 -17.34
C GLN A 105 -21.69 2.55 -18.83
N ARG A 106 -20.49 2.08 -19.18
CA ARG A 106 -20.07 1.82 -20.56
C ARG A 106 -20.15 0.33 -20.97
N GLY A 107 -20.91 -0.48 -20.24
CA GLY A 107 -21.11 -1.90 -20.56
C GLY A 107 -20.06 -2.84 -19.95
N GLY A 108 -19.27 -2.36 -18.99
CA GLY A 108 -18.38 -3.21 -18.20
C GLY A 108 -19.18 -4.24 -17.38
N THR A 109 -18.65 -5.45 -17.23
CA THR A 109 -19.39 -6.58 -16.61
C THR A 109 -18.65 -7.26 -15.47
N LEU A 110 -17.32 -7.16 -15.43
CA LEU A 110 -16.50 -7.62 -14.30
C LEU A 110 -15.51 -6.55 -13.89
N GLN A 111 -15.51 -6.20 -12.60
CA GLN A 111 -14.53 -5.30 -12.02
C GLN A 111 -13.93 -5.94 -10.76
N ASN A 112 -12.61 -5.89 -10.65
CA ASN A 112 -11.87 -6.36 -9.49
C ASN A 112 -11.04 -5.22 -8.88
N TYR A 113 -11.00 -5.16 -7.55
CA TYR A 113 -10.19 -4.22 -6.80
C TYR A 113 -8.81 -4.83 -6.53
N TYR A 114 -7.76 -4.20 -7.06
CA TYR A 114 -6.39 -4.56 -6.71
C TYR A 114 -5.79 -3.45 -5.82
N MET A 115 -5.72 -3.59 -4.50
CA MET A 115 -6.11 -4.73 -3.66
C MET A 115 -7.37 -4.44 -2.85
N TYR A 116 -8.30 -5.41 -2.74
CA TYR A 116 -9.40 -5.26 -1.77
C TYR A 116 -8.90 -5.34 -0.31
N HIS A 117 -7.93 -6.22 -0.06
CA HIS A 117 -7.07 -6.25 1.14
C HIS A 117 -5.64 -6.48 0.67
N GLY A 118 -4.73 -5.56 1.02
CA GLY A 118 -3.33 -5.66 0.63
C GLY A 118 -2.50 -6.52 1.58
N GLY A 119 -2.55 -6.22 2.88
CA GLY A 119 -1.86 -6.97 3.92
C GLY A 119 -0.39 -6.58 4.09
N THR A 120 0.44 -7.57 4.41
CA THR A 120 1.86 -7.40 4.77
C THR A 120 2.73 -8.40 4.01
N ASN A 121 3.87 -7.93 3.51
CA ASN A 121 4.96 -8.75 2.97
C ASN A 121 5.77 -9.36 4.13
N PHE A 122 5.29 -10.46 4.70
CA PHE A 122 6.00 -11.20 5.76
C PHE A 122 7.22 -11.96 5.22
N GLY A 123 8.22 -12.21 6.09
CA GLY A 123 9.45 -12.85 5.65
C GLY A 123 10.30 -11.98 4.74
N ARG A 124 11.29 -12.61 4.11
CA ARG A 124 12.19 -11.96 3.15
C ARG A 124 11.92 -12.31 1.68
N THR A 125 11.20 -13.40 1.42
CA THR A 125 10.89 -13.89 0.06
C THR A 125 9.56 -13.35 -0.49
N THR A 126 8.96 -12.37 0.19
CA THR A 126 7.79 -11.62 -0.29
C THR A 126 8.18 -10.19 -0.68
N GLY A 127 7.31 -9.52 -1.42
CA GLY A 127 7.59 -8.20 -1.99
C GLY A 127 8.52 -8.24 -3.19
N GLY A 128 8.69 -7.06 -3.82
CA GLY A 128 9.65 -6.81 -4.90
C GLY A 128 10.76 -5.88 -4.41
N PRO A 129 11.62 -5.36 -5.31
CA PRO A 129 12.77 -4.60 -4.89
C PRO A 129 12.32 -3.28 -4.26
N PHE A 130 12.84 -2.99 -3.07
CA PHE A 130 12.50 -1.82 -2.26
C PHE A 130 11.01 -1.70 -1.88
N ILE A 131 10.15 -2.70 -2.15
CA ILE A 131 8.78 -2.67 -1.64
C ILE A 131 8.85 -2.79 -0.11
N SER A 132 8.11 -1.93 0.59
CA SER A 132 8.06 -1.98 2.04
C SER A 132 7.39 -3.25 2.55
N THR A 133 7.57 -3.54 3.84
CA THR A 133 6.88 -4.66 4.49
C THR A 133 5.37 -4.46 4.50
N SER A 134 4.88 -3.22 4.68
CA SER A 134 3.47 -2.91 4.49
C SER A 134 3.09 -3.03 3.01
N TYR A 135 2.01 -3.75 2.73
CA TYR A 135 1.36 -3.83 1.43
C TYR A 135 -0.08 -3.26 1.49
N ASP A 136 -0.34 -2.32 2.40
CA ASP A 136 -1.66 -1.73 2.70
C ASP A 136 -2.47 -1.31 1.46
N TYR A 137 -1.80 -0.70 0.48
CA TYR A 137 -2.37 -0.31 -0.81
C TYR A 137 -3.50 0.73 -0.75
N ASP A 138 -3.71 1.39 0.40
CA ASP A 138 -4.90 2.20 0.67
C ASP A 138 -6.19 1.41 0.34
N ALA A 139 -6.16 0.11 0.62
CA ALA A 139 -7.21 -0.84 0.28
C ALA A 139 -8.48 -0.59 1.12
N PRO A 140 -9.67 -1.03 0.65
CA PRO A 140 -10.91 -1.03 1.44
C PRO A 140 -10.79 -1.76 2.77
N LEU A 141 -9.95 -2.81 2.84
CA LEU A 141 -9.48 -3.39 4.09
C LEU A 141 -8.00 -3.04 4.24
N ASP A 142 -7.65 -2.33 5.31
CA ASP A 142 -6.27 -1.90 5.55
C ASP A 142 -5.31 -3.08 5.79
N GLU A 143 -4.01 -2.79 5.94
CA GLU A 143 -2.97 -3.79 6.23
C GLU A 143 -3.34 -4.75 7.38
N TYR A 144 -4.07 -4.25 8.38
CA TYR A 144 -4.41 -4.97 9.60
C TYR A 144 -5.77 -5.68 9.51
N GLY A 145 -6.42 -5.64 8.34
CA GLY A 145 -7.73 -6.24 8.09
C GLY A 145 -8.90 -5.41 8.63
N LEU A 146 -8.68 -4.16 9.05
CA LEU A 146 -9.74 -3.27 9.48
C LEU A 146 -10.39 -2.56 8.30
N VAL A 147 -11.66 -2.19 8.45
CA VAL A 147 -12.42 -1.48 7.42
C VAL A 147 -11.87 -0.06 7.24
N ASN A 148 -11.32 0.24 6.06
CA ASN A 148 -10.83 1.57 5.70
C ASN A 148 -12.01 2.46 5.28
N GLN A 149 -12.51 3.23 6.25
CA GLN A 149 -13.58 4.18 6.04
C GLN A 149 -13.05 5.57 5.65
N PRO A 150 -13.70 6.29 4.71
CA PRO A 150 -15.02 5.99 4.14
C PRO A 150 -14.99 5.12 2.87
N LYS A 151 -13.80 4.71 2.42
CA LYS A 151 -13.61 4.04 1.12
C LYS A 151 -14.44 2.77 1.01
N TRP A 152 -14.32 1.87 1.97
CA TRP A 152 -15.06 0.62 1.97
C TRP A 152 -16.57 0.84 1.95
N GLY A 153 -17.07 1.74 2.81
CA GLY A 153 -18.50 2.02 2.89
C GLY A 153 -19.05 2.63 1.60
N HIS A 154 -18.33 3.58 1.01
CA HIS A 154 -18.71 4.22 -0.26
C HIS A 154 -18.78 3.20 -1.41
N LEU A 155 -17.78 2.32 -1.51
CA LEU A 155 -17.77 1.26 -2.52
C LEU A 155 -18.84 0.18 -2.26
N LYS A 156 -19.09 -0.16 -0.99
CA LYS A 156 -20.20 -1.05 -0.62
C LYS A 156 -21.54 -0.49 -1.12
N ASP A 157 -21.78 0.80 -0.90
CA ASP A 157 -23.02 1.44 -1.35
C ASP A 157 -23.13 1.47 -2.87
N LEU A 158 -22.02 1.71 -3.60
CA LEU A 158 -21.97 1.55 -5.06
C LEU A 158 -22.36 0.12 -5.49
N HIS A 159 -21.78 -0.91 -4.87
CA HIS A 159 -22.08 -2.30 -5.21
C HIS A 159 -23.52 -2.68 -4.92
N LYS A 160 -24.10 -2.19 -3.82
CA LYS A 160 -25.52 -2.41 -3.51
C LYS A 160 -26.39 -1.87 -4.65
N VAL A 161 -26.09 -0.67 -5.17
CA VAL A 161 -26.84 -0.11 -6.29
C VAL A 161 -26.60 -0.90 -7.57
N ILE A 162 -25.37 -1.27 -7.90
CA ILE A 162 -25.06 -2.12 -9.07
C ILE A 162 -25.85 -3.43 -9.00
N LYS A 163 -25.93 -4.05 -7.82
CA LYS A 163 -26.73 -5.26 -7.60
C LYS A 163 -28.23 -5.03 -7.72
N GLN A 164 -28.74 -3.90 -7.24
CA GLN A 164 -30.15 -3.53 -7.45
C GLN A 164 -30.49 -3.38 -8.94
N VAL A 165 -29.55 -2.92 -9.77
CA VAL A 165 -29.78 -2.70 -11.21
C VAL A 165 -29.26 -3.82 -12.10
N GLU A 166 -28.79 -4.93 -11.50
CA GLU A 166 -28.11 -6.02 -12.22
C GLU A 166 -28.95 -6.59 -13.36
N GLY A 167 -30.27 -6.75 -13.13
CA GLY A 167 -31.21 -7.28 -14.14
C GLY A 167 -31.17 -6.50 -15.46
N ALA A 168 -31.15 -5.16 -15.39
CA ALA A 168 -31.05 -4.31 -16.57
C ALA A 168 -29.64 -4.34 -17.18
N LEU A 169 -28.58 -4.35 -16.36
CA LEU A 169 -27.19 -4.37 -16.82
C LEU A 169 -26.85 -5.63 -17.63
N VAL A 170 -27.41 -6.79 -17.26
CA VAL A 170 -27.14 -8.07 -17.94
C VAL A 170 -28.08 -8.34 -19.13
N ALA A 171 -29.18 -7.60 -19.24
CA ALA A 171 -30.21 -7.85 -20.23
C ALA A 171 -30.06 -7.01 -21.52
N THR A 172 -29.36 -5.88 -21.46
CA THR A 172 -29.16 -4.99 -22.61
C THR A 172 -27.83 -4.27 -22.53
N ASP A 173 -27.32 -3.83 -23.68
CA ASP A 173 -26.24 -2.85 -23.75
C ASP A 173 -26.75 -1.44 -23.38
N PRO A 174 -25.87 -0.55 -22.89
CA PRO A 174 -26.24 0.84 -22.61
C PRO A 174 -26.45 1.65 -23.89
N ALA A 175 -27.57 2.36 -23.98
CA ALA A 175 -27.74 3.44 -24.95
C ALA A 175 -27.10 4.72 -24.40
N ILE A 176 -25.97 5.15 -24.98
CA ILE A 176 -25.22 6.33 -24.56
C ILE A 176 -25.66 7.56 -25.35
N SER A 177 -26.00 8.65 -24.66
CA SER A 177 -26.36 9.94 -25.25
C SER A 177 -25.64 11.09 -24.57
N SER A 178 -25.32 12.14 -25.33
CA SER A 178 -24.79 13.38 -24.77
C SER A 178 -25.87 14.17 -24.04
N LEU A 179 -25.52 14.77 -22.90
CA LEU A 179 -26.31 15.76 -22.17
C LEU A 179 -25.70 17.16 -22.25
N GLY A 180 -24.59 17.32 -22.99
CA GLY A 180 -23.79 18.53 -23.06
C GLY A 180 -22.29 18.23 -23.12
N SER A 181 -21.48 19.29 -23.12
CA SER A 181 -20.01 19.15 -23.10
C SER A 181 -19.56 18.45 -21.82
N ASN A 182 -18.87 17.32 -21.94
CA ASN A 182 -18.43 16.46 -20.82
C ASN A 182 -19.56 15.86 -19.97
N LEU A 183 -20.79 15.83 -20.49
CA LEU A 183 -21.97 15.33 -19.79
C LEU A 183 -22.61 14.21 -20.61
N GLU A 184 -22.86 13.07 -19.99
CA GLU A 184 -23.38 11.89 -20.68
C GLU A 184 -24.46 11.19 -19.86
N ALA A 185 -25.46 10.64 -20.54
CA ALA A 185 -26.36 9.63 -19.99
C ALA A 185 -26.06 8.28 -20.65
N ALA A 186 -26.06 7.21 -19.87
CA ALA A 186 -26.18 5.86 -20.39
C ALA A 186 -27.45 5.22 -19.83
N VAL A 187 -28.28 4.67 -20.70
CA VAL A 187 -29.56 4.09 -20.32
C VAL A 187 -29.58 2.60 -20.67
N TYR A 188 -29.75 1.77 -19.64
CA TYR A 188 -30.10 0.37 -19.77
C TYR A 188 -31.62 0.25 -19.70
N ARG A 189 -32.24 -0.22 -20.77
CA ARG A 189 -33.69 -0.36 -20.85
C ARG A 189 -34.08 -1.79 -21.20
N THR A 190 -34.82 -2.43 -20.31
CA THR A 190 -35.54 -3.67 -20.58
C THR A 190 -37.04 -3.35 -20.67
N GLY A 191 -37.87 -4.28 -21.13
CA GLY A 191 -39.30 -4.01 -21.38
C GLY A 191 -40.02 -3.25 -20.25
N SER A 192 -39.73 -3.56 -18.99
CA SER A 192 -40.32 -2.91 -17.81
C SER A 192 -39.34 -2.10 -16.94
N GLU A 193 -38.02 -2.24 -17.11
CA GLU A 193 -37.02 -1.57 -16.27
C GLU A 193 -36.25 -0.50 -17.04
N CYS A 194 -35.95 0.61 -16.37
CA CYS A 194 -35.12 1.68 -16.92
C CYS A 194 -34.10 2.10 -15.88
N VAL A 195 -32.83 1.90 -16.19
CA VAL A 195 -31.71 2.31 -15.34
C VAL A 195 -30.88 3.34 -16.09
N ALA A 196 -30.57 4.46 -15.44
CA ALA A 196 -29.75 5.51 -16.01
C ALA A 196 -28.49 5.79 -15.17
N PHE A 197 -27.38 6.02 -15.86
CA PHE A 197 -26.14 6.54 -15.31
C PHE A 197 -25.91 7.93 -15.92
N LEU A 198 -25.90 8.97 -15.08
CA LEU A 198 -25.66 10.35 -15.51
C LEU A 198 -24.26 10.76 -15.07
N ALA A 199 -23.35 11.00 -16.01
CA ALA A 199 -21.96 11.30 -15.75
C ALA A 199 -21.60 12.75 -16.07
N ASN A 200 -20.84 13.36 -15.19
CA ASN A 200 -20.05 14.56 -15.45
C ASN A 200 -18.57 14.18 -15.44
N VAL A 201 -17.97 14.11 -16.63
CA VAL A 201 -16.53 13.84 -16.78
C VAL A 201 -15.68 15.11 -16.80
N GLY A 202 -16.31 16.28 -16.66
CA GLY A 202 -15.62 17.54 -16.45
C GLY A 202 -14.98 17.58 -15.06
N THR A 203 -13.82 18.22 -14.95
CA THR A 203 -13.00 18.23 -13.73
C THR A 203 -13.19 19.47 -12.87
N ASN A 204 -13.80 20.53 -13.41
CA ASN A 204 -13.69 21.86 -12.83
C ASN A 204 -14.95 22.29 -12.06
N SER A 205 -16.13 22.07 -12.62
CA SER A 205 -17.39 22.56 -12.07
C SER A 205 -18.50 21.50 -12.08
N ALA A 206 -19.40 21.62 -11.10
CA ALA A 206 -20.67 20.93 -11.14
C ALA A 206 -21.52 21.43 -12.32
N ALA A 207 -22.38 20.57 -12.86
CA ALA A 207 -23.24 20.89 -13.99
C ALA A 207 -24.68 20.45 -13.69
N THR A 208 -25.65 21.27 -14.09
CA THR A 208 -27.06 20.91 -14.03
C THR A 208 -27.51 20.42 -15.39
N VAL A 209 -28.10 19.23 -15.44
CA VAL A 209 -28.58 18.59 -16.68
C VAL A 209 -30.07 18.30 -16.60
N THR A 210 -30.74 18.34 -17.75
CA THR A 210 -32.13 17.87 -17.88
C THR A 210 -32.13 16.47 -18.45
N PHE A 211 -32.75 15.51 -17.76
CA PHE A 211 -32.91 14.13 -18.20
C PHE A 211 -34.32 13.64 -17.86
N ASN A 212 -35.05 13.11 -18.86
CA ASN A 212 -36.46 12.71 -18.73
C ASN A 212 -37.35 13.80 -18.07
N GLY A 213 -37.14 15.07 -18.43
CA GLY A 213 -37.90 16.21 -17.90
C GLY A 213 -37.57 16.61 -16.45
N ASN A 214 -36.63 15.95 -15.79
CA ASN A 214 -36.16 16.29 -14.44
C ASN A 214 -34.78 16.93 -14.49
N SER A 215 -34.50 17.81 -13.53
CA SER A 215 -33.21 18.50 -13.39
C SER A 215 -32.32 17.79 -12.38
N TYR A 216 -31.05 17.55 -12.74
CA TYR A 216 -30.07 16.87 -11.90
C TYR A 216 -28.79 17.68 -11.80
N ASN A 217 -28.32 17.92 -10.58
CA ASN A 217 -27.02 18.53 -10.34
C ASN A 217 -25.94 17.43 -10.19
N LEU A 218 -24.98 17.42 -11.10
CA LEU A 218 -23.87 16.48 -11.18
C LEU A 218 -22.57 17.17 -10.74
N PRO A 219 -22.00 16.83 -9.57
CA PRO A 219 -20.65 17.27 -9.20
C PRO A 219 -19.64 16.96 -10.30
N ALA A 220 -18.58 17.77 -10.39
CA ALA A 220 -17.45 17.50 -11.27
C ALA A 220 -16.88 16.10 -11.01
N TRP A 221 -16.48 15.38 -12.06
CA TRP A 221 -15.89 14.05 -11.97
C TRP A 221 -16.75 13.06 -11.17
N SER A 222 -18.03 12.95 -11.54
CA SER A 222 -18.98 12.09 -10.82
C SER A 222 -19.96 11.36 -11.74
N VAL A 223 -20.50 10.26 -11.24
CA VAL A 223 -21.61 9.52 -11.85
C VAL A 223 -22.76 9.40 -10.84
N SER A 224 -23.96 9.81 -11.24
CA SER A 224 -25.21 9.54 -10.52
C SER A 224 -25.89 8.30 -11.10
N ILE A 225 -26.39 7.40 -10.25
CA ILE A 225 -27.09 6.19 -10.67
C ILE A 225 -28.57 6.29 -10.30
N LEU A 226 -29.44 6.03 -11.27
CA LEU A 226 -30.88 6.11 -11.17
C LEU A 226 -31.51 4.77 -11.57
N PRO A 227 -31.87 3.90 -10.61
CA PRO A 227 -32.45 2.57 -10.88
C PRO A 227 -33.79 2.58 -11.62
N ASP A 228 -34.47 3.72 -11.65
CA ASP A 228 -35.78 3.94 -12.27
C ASP A 228 -35.76 5.06 -13.33
N CYS A 229 -34.56 5.48 -13.77
CA CYS A 229 -34.34 6.64 -14.64
C CYS A 229 -34.90 7.98 -14.12
N LYS A 230 -35.20 8.08 -12.81
CA LYS A 230 -35.84 9.26 -12.20
C LYS A 230 -35.21 9.71 -10.88
N ASN A 231 -34.89 8.80 -9.97
CA ASN A 231 -34.42 9.13 -8.63
C ASN A 231 -32.94 8.75 -8.48
N VAL A 232 -32.11 9.70 -8.06
CA VAL A 232 -30.70 9.44 -7.77
C VAL A 232 -30.60 8.73 -6.42
N VAL A 233 -30.11 7.50 -6.43
CA VAL A 233 -29.90 6.71 -5.19
C VAL A 233 -28.44 6.73 -4.74
N TYR A 234 -27.53 7.06 -5.65
CA TYR A 234 -26.10 7.13 -5.39
C TYR A 234 -25.42 8.11 -6.34
N ASN A 235 -24.43 8.86 -5.83
CA ASN A 235 -23.52 9.66 -6.64
C ASN A 235 -22.08 9.44 -6.15
N THR A 236 -21.16 9.20 -7.08
CA THR A 236 -19.78 8.82 -6.74
C THR A 236 -19.00 9.90 -5.99
N ALA A 237 -19.41 11.17 -6.06
CA ALA A 237 -18.77 12.28 -5.34
C ALA A 237 -19.46 12.64 -4.00
N LYS A 238 -20.58 12.00 -3.66
CA LYS A 238 -21.37 12.26 -2.44
C LYS A 238 -21.27 11.06 -1.51
N ILE A 239 -20.36 11.13 -0.54
CA ILE A 239 -20.05 10.03 0.37
C ILE A 239 -21.06 10.03 1.52
N ASN A 240 -21.88 8.97 1.61
CA ASN A 240 -22.82 8.77 2.72
C ASN A 240 -22.20 8.03 3.92
N SER A 241 -21.11 7.29 3.69
CA SER A 241 -20.43 6.53 4.74
C SER A 241 -19.58 7.43 5.64
N MET A 242 -19.56 7.13 6.94
CA MET A 242 -18.66 7.80 7.88
C MET A 242 -17.18 7.51 7.54
N ALA A 243 -16.29 8.39 7.94
CA ALA A 243 -14.84 8.23 7.94
C ALA A 243 -14.35 7.83 9.34
N MET A 244 -13.19 7.18 9.40
CA MET A 244 -12.53 6.80 10.66
C MET A 244 -11.11 7.38 10.69
N ILE A 245 -10.71 7.89 11.86
CA ILE A 245 -9.32 8.23 12.13
C ILE A 245 -8.71 7.08 12.92
N PRO A 246 -7.76 6.33 12.33
CA PRO A 246 -7.04 5.32 13.07
C PRO A 246 -6.03 5.98 14.02
N SER A 247 -5.87 5.38 15.20
CA SER A 247 -4.78 5.69 16.12
C SER A 247 -4.02 4.43 16.47
N PHE A 248 -2.77 4.61 16.84
CA PHE A 248 -1.92 3.55 17.40
C PHE A 248 -1.63 3.90 18.85
N THR A 249 -2.23 3.17 19.77
CA THR A 249 -2.02 3.33 21.20
C THR A 249 -0.75 2.57 21.56
N ARG A 250 0.32 3.30 21.88
CA ARG A 250 1.60 2.70 22.28
C ARG A 250 1.47 2.11 23.67
N GLN A 251 1.91 0.87 23.81
CA GLN A 251 2.15 0.21 25.08
C GLN A 251 3.67 0.17 25.29
N SER A 252 4.14 0.83 26.34
CA SER A 252 5.54 0.76 26.72
C SER A 252 5.86 -0.67 27.17
N LEU A 253 7.07 -1.14 26.85
CA LEU A 253 7.63 -2.35 27.44
C LEU A 253 7.91 -2.19 28.94
N ILE A 254 7.88 -0.96 29.44
CA ILE A 254 8.02 -0.64 30.85
C ILE A 254 6.63 -0.78 31.48
N ALA A 255 6.38 -1.92 32.11
CA ALA A 255 5.19 -2.11 32.92
C ALA A 255 5.22 -1.13 34.12
N ASP A 256 4.07 -0.52 34.43
CA ASP A 256 3.79 0.13 35.73
C ASP A 256 3.75 -0.94 36.83
N VAL A 257 4.91 -1.53 37.13
CA VAL A 257 5.11 -2.48 38.22
C VAL A 257 6.33 -2.00 39.00
N ASP A 258 6.07 -1.65 40.25
CA ASP A 258 6.96 -1.54 41.41
C ASP A 258 8.47 -1.35 41.13
N GLU A 259 9.05 -0.26 41.65
CA GLU A 259 10.46 0.14 41.52
C GLU A 259 11.50 -0.92 42.00
N SER A 260 11.07 -2.11 42.39
CA SER A 260 11.89 -3.26 42.79
C SER A 260 12.01 -4.38 41.73
N LEU A 261 11.28 -4.33 40.61
CA LEU A 261 11.37 -5.28 39.48
C LEU A 261 11.49 -4.53 38.14
N SER A 262 12.60 -3.82 37.95
CA SER A 262 12.89 -3.10 36.72
C SER A 262 13.04 -4.06 35.52
N LEU A 263 11.99 -4.18 34.71
CA LEU A 263 12.01 -4.87 33.40
C LEU A 263 12.77 -4.07 32.31
N GLY A 264 13.80 -3.31 32.72
CA GLY A 264 14.87 -2.81 31.85
C GLY A 264 15.99 -3.84 31.64
N SER A 265 15.79 -5.10 32.07
CA SER A 265 16.85 -6.09 32.32
C SER A 265 16.78 -7.40 31.51
N ALA A 266 16.21 -7.43 30.30
CA ALA A 266 16.07 -8.70 29.56
C ALA A 266 16.42 -8.68 28.06
N TRP A 267 17.15 -7.66 27.57
CA TRP A 267 17.75 -7.77 26.23
C TRP A 267 19.02 -8.61 26.31
N SER A 268 19.09 -9.64 25.48
CA SER A 268 20.33 -10.34 25.17
C SER A 268 20.77 -10.02 23.74
N TRP A 269 22.07 -10.08 23.48
CA TRP A 269 22.61 -9.74 22.18
C TRP A 269 23.73 -10.66 21.72
N ILE A 270 23.92 -10.74 20.41
CA ILE A 270 25.06 -11.38 19.75
C ILE A 270 25.59 -10.39 18.71
N LYS A 271 26.90 -10.14 18.74
CA LYS A 271 27.55 -9.40 17.66
C LYS A 271 27.80 -10.34 16.50
N GLU A 272 27.21 -10.03 15.36
CA GLU A 272 27.45 -10.75 14.12
C GLU A 272 28.90 -10.50 13.69
N PRO A 273 29.68 -11.54 13.41
CA PRO A 273 31.06 -11.38 12.98
C PRO A 273 31.14 -10.70 11.60
N VAL A 274 32.18 -9.89 11.41
CA VAL A 274 32.47 -9.24 10.13
C VAL A 274 33.31 -10.17 9.27
N GLY A 275 32.95 -10.31 7.99
CA GLY A 275 33.71 -11.09 7.00
C GLY A 275 33.38 -12.58 7.03
N ILE A 276 34.36 -13.38 6.61
CA ILE A 276 34.20 -14.82 6.37
C ILE A 276 34.36 -15.63 7.67
N THR A 277 33.34 -16.39 8.03
CA THR A 277 33.27 -17.23 9.24
C THR A 277 32.65 -18.61 9.03
N LYS A 278 32.06 -18.86 7.87
CA LYS A 278 31.45 -20.16 7.54
C LYS A 278 32.46 -21.09 6.87
N ASP A 279 32.36 -22.37 7.20
CA ASP A 279 33.23 -23.42 6.64
C ASP A 279 32.95 -23.71 5.16
N ASP A 280 31.75 -23.35 4.68
CA ASP A 280 31.32 -23.49 3.28
C ASP A 280 31.69 -22.27 2.40
N ALA A 281 32.47 -21.32 2.94
CA ALA A 281 32.98 -20.20 2.16
C ALA A 281 33.92 -20.68 1.04
N PHE A 282 33.94 -19.95 -0.08
CA PHE A 282 34.68 -20.38 -1.27
C PHE A 282 35.36 -19.20 -1.98
N THR A 283 36.44 -19.49 -2.70
CA THR A 283 37.23 -18.47 -3.40
C THR A 283 37.04 -18.57 -4.91
N LYS A 284 36.90 -17.43 -5.58
CA LYS A 284 36.88 -17.32 -7.05
C LYS A 284 37.70 -16.10 -7.51
N PRO A 285 38.38 -16.17 -8.67
CA PRO A 285 38.94 -15.00 -9.30
C PRO A 285 37.80 -14.12 -9.83
N GLY A 286 37.91 -12.80 -9.64
CA GLY A 286 36.90 -11.86 -10.10
C GLY A 286 35.75 -11.66 -9.11
N LEU A 287 34.90 -10.68 -9.41
CA LEU A 287 33.67 -10.37 -8.68
C LEU A 287 32.49 -11.21 -9.20
N LEU A 288 31.75 -11.85 -8.28
CA LEU A 288 30.55 -12.63 -8.59
C LEU A 288 29.27 -11.81 -8.45
N GLU A 289 28.31 -12.04 -9.33
CA GLU A 289 26.95 -11.48 -9.23
C GLU A 289 26.17 -12.16 -8.10
N GLN A 290 25.40 -11.40 -7.32
CA GLN A 290 24.85 -11.86 -6.05
C GLN A 290 23.68 -12.84 -6.19
N ILE A 291 22.75 -12.64 -7.12
CA ILE A 291 21.55 -13.48 -7.25
C ILE A 291 21.96 -14.90 -7.65
N ASN A 292 22.82 -15.05 -8.65
CA ASN A 292 23.35 -16.33 -9.09
C ASN A 292 24.16 -17.03 -7.99
N THR A 293 24.89 -16.26 -7.18
CA THR A 293 25.73 -16.80 -6.11
C THR A 293 24.93 -17.26 -4.90
N THR A 294 23.94 -16.47 -4.48
CA THR A 294 23.14 -16.73 -3.28
C THR A 294 21.94 -17.62 -3.56
N ALA A 295 21.50 -17.73 -4.81
CA ALA A 295 20.23 -18.32 -5.21
C ALA A 295 19.04 -17.78 -4.36
N ASP A 296 19.11 -16.51 -3.96
CA ASP A 296 18.16 -15.83 -3.07
C ASP A 296 17.93 -16.52 -1.70
N GLN A 297 18.88 -17.36 -1.25
CA GLN A 297 18.79 -18.01 0.05
C GLN A 297 18.95 -17.03 1.22
N SER A 298 19.66 -15.92 1.00
CA SER A 298 19.83 -14.82 1.95
C SER A 298 19.81 -13.49 1.23
N ASP A 299 19.44 -12.42 1.95
CA ASP A 299 19.63 -11.06 1.46
C ASP A 299 21.11 -10.70 1.35
N TYR A 300 21.99 -11.39 2.07
CA TYR A 300 23.39 -10.98 2.30
C TYR A 300 24.40 -11.85 1.55
N LEU A 301 25.41 -11.20 0.97
CA LEU A 301 26.60 -11.84 0.40
C LEU A 301 27.84 -11.08 0.82
N TRP A 302 28.76 -11.78 1.48
CA TRP A 302 30.08 -11.25 1.81
C TRP A 302 31.04 -11.46 0.64
N TYR A 303 31.82 -10.41 0.35
CA TYR A 303 32.98 -10.42 -0.53
C TYR A 303 34.19 -10.00 0.31
N SER A 304 35.16 -10.89 0.46
CA SER A 304 36.36 -10.64 1.28
C SER A 304 37.62 -10.75 0.45
N LEU A 305 38.50 -9.76 0.59
CA LEU A 305 39.81 -9.72 -0.05
C LEU A 305 40.86 -9.39 1.00
N SER A 306 41.98 -10.12 0.96
CA SER A 306 43.15 -9.75 1.74
C SER A 306 44.20 -9.12 0.84
N VAL A 307 44.70 -7.96 1.25
CA VAL A 307 45.79 -7.25 0.57
C VAL A 307 46.96 -7.09 1.54
N ASP A 308 48.18 -7.29 1.06
CA ASP A 308 49.40 -7.10 1.85
C ASP A 308 50.03 -5.74 1.47
N VAL A 309 50.24 -4.88 2.46
CA VAL A 309 50.64 -3.48 2.27
C VAL A 309 52.05 -3.27 2.84
N LYS A 310 52.99 -2.89 1.98
CA LYS A 310 54.39 -2.67 2.30
C LYS A 310 54.69 -1.25 2.77
N GLY A 311 53.82 -0.29 2.45
CA GLY A 311 53.88 1.10 2.89
C GLY A 311 54.48 2.07 1.88
N ASP A 312 54.99 1.59 0.74
CA ASP A 312 55.57 2.37 -0.36
C ASP A 312 54.69 2.35 -1.63
N GLU A 313 53.48 1.79 -1.55
CA GLU A 313 52.59 1.69 -2.69
C GLU A 313 52.13 3.06 -3.21
N PRO A 314 52.30 3.37 -4.50
CA PRO A 314 51.99 4.70 -5.06
C PRO A 314 50.49 5.01 -5.08
N TYR A 315 49.65 3.99 -4.94
CA TYR A 315 48.19 4.11 -4.89
C TYR A 315 47.65 4.22 -3.46
N LEU A 316 48.51 4.17 -2.45
CA LEU A 316 48.16 4.39 -1.05
C LEU A 316 48.62 5.78 -0.59
N ASP A 317 47.80 6.43 0.21
CA ASP A 317 48.14 7.69 0.86
C ASP A 317 48.39 7.42 2.34
N GLU A 318 49.50 7.93 2.88
CA GLU A 318 49.84 7.83 4.31
C GLU A 318 48.71 8.30 5.25
N SER A 319 47.80 9.16 4.75
CA SER A 319 46.68 9.69 5.50
C SER A 319 45.34 9.02 5.19
N LYS A 320 44.91 8.97 3.92
CA LYS A 320 43.58 8.47 3.48
C LYS A 320 43.59 8.10 1.99
N THR A 321 43.40 6.82 1.69
CA THR A 321 43.18 6.31 0.32
C THR A 321 41.69 6.16 0.07
N ASP A 322 41.18 6.51 -1.11
CA ASP A 322 39.76 6.35 -1.41
C ASP A 322 39.47 4.94 -1.95
N LEU A 323 38.58 4.22 -1.26
CA LEU A 323 37.97 2.98 -1.74
C LEU A 323 36.73 3.32 -2.54
N HIS A 324 36.74 2.97 -3.82
CA HIS A 324 35.61 3.11 -4.73
C HIS A 324 35.02 1.73 -5.07
N VAL A 325 33.72 1.57 -4.87
CA VAL A 325 32.99 0.32 -5.16
C VAL A 325 31.72 0.62 -5.94
N GLU A 326 31.59 0.00 -7.11
CA GLU A 326 30.36 0.00 -7.90
C GLU A 326 29.59 -1.31 -7.72
N SER A 327 28.30 -1.18 -7.48
CA SER A 327 27.37 -2.29 -7.26
C SER A 327 26.07 -2.06 -8.02
N LEU A 328 25.47 -3.14 -8.53
CA LEU A 328 24.13 -3.14 -9.09
C LEU A 328 23.03 -2.94 -8.02
N GLY A 329 23.42 -2.96 -6.75
CA GLY A 329 22.56 -2.74 -5.61
C GLY A 329 22.34 -3.98 -4.75
N HIS A 330 21.54 -3.87 -3.70
CA HIS A 330 20.67 -2.73 -3.37
C HIS A 330 21.23 -1.84 -2.26
N ALA A 331 22.07 -2.39 -1.39
CA ALA A 331 22.89 -1.65 -0.44
C ALA A 331 24.22 -2.38 -0.21
N LEU A 332 25.18 -1.65 0.36
CA LEU A 332 26.56 -2.08 0.54
C LEU A 332 27.11 -1.50 1.83
N HIS A 333 27.79 -2.34 2.61
CA HIS A 333 28.64 -1.93 3.74
C HIS A 333 30.07 -2.36 3.48
N ALA A 334 31.02 -1.45 3.67
CA ALA A 334 32.44 -1.72 3.53
C ALA A 334 33.12 -1.69 4.90
N PHE A 335 33.83 -2.77 5.21
CA PHE A 335 34.62 -2.93 6.42
C PHE A 335 36.10 -3.08 6.06
N ILE A 336 36.95 -2.42 6.82
CA ILE A 336 38.40 -2.49 6.68
C ILE A 336 38.96 -2.99 8.01
N ASN A 337 39.67 -4.12 7.99
CA ASN A 337 40.22 -4.75 9.18
C ASN A 337 39.16 -4.95 10.29
N GLY A 338 37.98 -5.42 9.89
CA GLY A 338 36.84 -5.68 10.79
C GLY A 338 36.09 -4.44 11.30
N LYS A 339 36.45 -3.22 10.86
CA LYS A 339 35.79 -1.96 11.26
C LYS A 339 34.99 -1.37 10.11
N LEU A 340 33.75 -0.92 10.38
CA LEU A 340 32.92 -0.27 9.36
C LEU A 340 33.60 1.03 8.89
N ALA A 341 33.90 1.10 7.60
CA ALA A 341 34.48 2.28 6.96
C ALA A 341 33.41 3.15 6.30
N GLY A 342 32.35 2.56 5.76
CA GLY A 342 31.23 3.30 5.19
C GLY A 342 30.17 2.42 4.56
N SER A 343 29.06 3.05 4.15
CA SER A 343 27.87 2.37 3.63
C SER A 343 27.23 3.17 2.50
N GLY A 344 26.61 2.48 1.55
CA GLY A 344 25.86 3.08 0.44
C GLY A 344 24.57 2.30 0.17
N LYS A 345 23.56 2.99 -0.41
CA LYS A 345 22.28 2.37 -0.78
C LYS A 345 21.68 2.99 -2.02
N GLY A 346 20.96 2.18 -2.78
CA GLY A 346 20.09 2.61 -3.87
C GLY A 346 18.70 3.01 -3.36
N ASN A 347 17.77 3.15 -4.29
CA ASN A 347 16.36 3.42 -4.02
C ASN A 347 15.44 2.73 -5.04
N SER A 348 14.12 2.79 -4.82
CA SER A 348 13.14 2.14 -5.68
C SER A 348 13.11 2.63 -7.15
N GLY A 349 13.73 3.77 -7.46
CA GLY A 349 13.89 4.28 -8.83
C GLY A 349 15.22 3.92 -9.47
N ASN A 350 16.27 3.64 -8.68
CA ASN A 350 17.58 3.20 -9.14
C ASN A 350 18.28 2.41 -8.01
N SER A 351 18.46 1.11 -8.20
CA SER A 351 19.06 0.22 -7.21
C SER A 351 20.57 0.35 -7.07
N LYS A 352 21.26 0.90 -8.09
CA LYS A 352 22.72 0.94 -8.15
C LYS A 352 23.31 1.72 -6.98
N VAL A 353 24.48 1.28 -6.54
CA VAL A 353 25.25 1.91 -5.46
C VAL A 353 26.65 2.21 -5.99
N SER A 354 27.04 3.47 -5.89
CA SER A 354 28.43 3.92 -6.05
C SER A 354 28.90 4.41 -4.69
N LEU A 355 29.85 3.70 -4.10
CA LEU A 355 30.41 4.02 -2.79
C LEU A 355 31.84 4.55 -2.99
N GLU A 356 32.13 5.72 -2.44
CA GLU A 356 33.47 6.31 -2.43
C GLU A 356 33.76 6.79 -1.02
N ILE A 357 34.68 6.11 -0.34
CA ILE A 357 34.97 6.33 1.08
C ILE A 357 36.47 6.34 1.37
N PRO A 358 36.95 7.23 2.24
CA PRO A 358 38.34 7.22 2.66
C PRO A 358 38.61 6.04 3.61
N VAL A 359 39.64 5.27 3.32
CA VAL A 359 40.10 4.12 4.09
C VAL A 359 41.57 4.27 4.48
N THR A 360 41.96 3.52 5.50
CA THR A 360 43.34 3.47 5.99
C THR A 360 43.77 2.02 6.10
N PHE A 361 44.99 1.74 5.65
CA PHE A 361 45.60 0.42 5.72
C PHE A 361 46.79 0.46 6.68
N GLY A 362 46.93 -0.58 7.50
CA GLY A 362 48.14 -0.80 8.29
C GLY A 362 49.24 -1.42 7.45
N SER A 363 50.49 -1.42 7.93
CA SER A 363 51.54 -2.24 7.32
C SER A 363 51.23 -3.73 7.50
N GLY A 364 51.52 -4.53 6.48
CA GLY A 364 51.26 -5.96 6.43
C GLY A 364 49.86 -6.30 5.91
N LYS A 365 49.33 -7.42 6.40
CA LYS A 365 48.06 -7.99 5.94
C LYS A 365 46.87 -7.13 6.39
N ASN A 366 46.11 -6.66 5.41
CA ASN A 366 44.83 -6.00 5.59
C ASN A 366 43.69 -6.82 4.98
N THR A 367 42.48 -6.54 5.43
CA THR A 367 41.24 -7.17 4.95
C THR A 367 40.25 -6.10 4.52
N ILE A 368 39.64 -6.34 3.36
CA ILE A 368 38.54 -5.56 2.80
C ILE A 368 37.35 -6.51 2.75
N ASP A 369 36.40 -6.31 3.65
CA ASP A 369 35.17 -7.10 3.71
C ASP A 369 33.99 -6.23 3.26
N LEU A 370 33.35 -6.61 2.17
CA LEU A 370 32.22 -5.92 1.58
C LEU A 370 30.97 -6.78 1.78
N LEU A 371 30.00 -6.26 2.53
CA LEU A 371 28.70 -6.88 2.72
C LEU A 371 27.71 -6.27 1.72
N SER A 372 27.38 -7.01 0.69
CA SER A 372 26.35 -6.61 -0.27
C SER A 372 25.01 -7.20 0.12
N LEU A 373 23.93 -6.44 -0.06
CA LEU A 373 22.59 -6.91 0.23
C LEU A 373 21.53 -6.57 -0.82
N THR A 374 20.60 -7.50 -1.00
CA THR A 374 19.36 -7.29 -1.75
C THR A 374 18.23 -6.85 -0.81
N VAL A 375 17.21 -6.20 -1.37
CA VAL A 375 16.02 -5.74 -0.63
C VAL A 375 14.81 -6.13 -1.46
N GLY A 376 14.53 -7.43 -1.52
CA GLY A 376 13.64 -8.03 -2.52
C GLY A 376 14.26 -8.07 -3.92
N LEU A 377 13.79 -8.97 -4.78
CA LEU A 377 14.28 -9.14 -6.15
C LEU A 377 13.28 -8.61 -7.20
N GLN A 378 13.81 -8.28 -8.38
CA GLN A 378 13.01 -7.86 -9.52
C GLN A 378 12.05 -8.99 -9.96
N LYS A 379 10.73 -8.73 -9.98
CA LYS A 379 9.71 -9.69 -10.44
C LYS A 379 8.97 -9.15 -11.68
N ILE A 380 7.96 -9.85 -12.20
CA ILE A 380 6.94 -9.38 -13.17
C ILE A 380 5.79 -8.68 -12.43
N SER A 381 5.46 -7.44 -12.79
CA SER A 381 4.19 -6.77 -12.49
C SER A 381 4.06 -5.47 -13.30
N TYR A 382 2.92 -5.28 -13.97
CA TYR A 382 2.67 -4.17 -14.90
C TYR A 382 2.37 -2.86 -14.16
N ALA A 383 3.36 -2.01 -13.89
CA ALA A 383 3.17 -0.56 -13.74
C ALA A 383 4.52 0.21 -13.72
N LEU A 384 4.70 1.05 -14.75
CA LEU A 384 5.69 2.13 -14.95
C LEU A 384 6.58 2.49 -13.74
N HIS A 385 7.86 2.13 -13.84
CA HIS A 385 9.10 2.79 -13.40
C HIS A 385 10.14 1.72 -13.06
N GLN A 386 11.20 1.61 -13.88
CA GLN A 386 12.48 0.86 -13.80
C GLN A 386 12.53 -0.57 -13.23
N ASN A 387 11.46 -1.05 -12.64
CA ASN A 387 11.30 -2.35 -12.00
C ASN A 387 10.76 -3.41 -12.97
N TYR A 388 10.39 -3.04 -14.18
CA TYR A 388 9.75 -3.96 -15.13
C TYR A 388 10.10 -3.52 -16.53
N GLY A 389 10.82 -4.39 -17.25
CA GLY A 389 11.24 -4.25 -18.64
C GLY A 389 11.48 -5.66 -19.18
N ALA A 390 11.59 -5.82 -20.49
CA ALA A 390 12.03 -7.10 -21.05
C ALA A 390 13.34 -7.54 -20.36
N PHE A 391 13.47 -8.84 -20.07
CA PHE A 391 14.68 -9.41 -19.45
C PHE A 391 14.98 -8.88 -18.04
N PHE A 392 13.96 -8.57 -17.23
CA PHE A 392 14.19 -8.17 -15.83
C PHE A 392 14.84 -9.30 -15.00
N ASP A 393 14.61 -10.56 -15.39
CA ASP A 393 15.22 -11.77 -14.85
C ASP A 393 16.73 -11.85 -15.14
N THR A 394 17.23 -11.09 -16.12
CA THR A 394 18.66 -10.99 -16.42
C THR A 394 19.33 -9.84 -15.67
N ARG A 395 18.59 -9.06 -14.86
CA ARG A 395 19.18 -8.01 -14.04
C ARG A 395 19.83 -8.62 -12.80
N GLY A 396 21.15 -8.50 -12.72
CA GLY A 396 21.89 -8.88 -11.53
C GLY A 396 21.77 -7.87 -10.38
N ALA A 397 22.26 -8.29 -9.22
CA ALA A 397 22.50 -7.51 -8.04
C ALA A 397 23.93 -7.75 -7.53
N GLY A 398 24.30 -7.06 -6.46
CA GLY A 398 25.59 -7.25 -5.82
C GLY A 398 26.71 -6.42 -6.42
N ILE A 399 27.94 -6.73 -6.03
CA ILE A 399 29.14 -5.99 -6.42
C ILE A 399 29.66 -6.61 -7.72
N THR A 400 29.39 -5.95 -8.85
CA THR A 400 29.94 -6.35 -10.16
C THR A 400 31.13 -5.48 -10.57
N GLY A 401 31.50 -4.53 -9.73
CA GLY A 401 32.66 -3.67 -9.88
C GLY A 401 32.46 -2.50 -10.84
N PRO A 402 33.51 -1.68 -10.98
CA PRO A 402 34.85 -1.91 -10.41
C PRO A 402 34.96 -1.68 -8.90
N VAL A 403 35.92 -2.36 -8.27
CA VAL A 403 36.42 -2.11 -6.90
C VAL A 403 37.84 -1.54 -7.03
N LYS A 404 38.05 -0.27 -6.66
CA LYS A 404 39.32 0.44 -6.87
C LYS A 404 39.83 1.10 -5.59
N LEU A 405 41.14 1.14 -5.44
CA LEU A 405 41.81 2.05 -4.51
C LEU A 405 42.42 3.21 -5.30
N ARG A 406 42.18 4.44 -4.84
CA ARG A 406 42.67 5.67 -5.47
C ARG A 406 43.46 6.49 -4.45
N SER A 407 44.66 6.89 -4.82
CA SER A 407 45.41 7.91 -4.07
C SER A 407 44.95 9.29 -4.52
N ALA A 408 44.50 10.10 -3.56
CA ALA A 408 44.16 11.49 -3.79
C ALA A 408 45.41 12.34 -4.02
N LYS A 409 46.57 11.95 -3.46
CA LYS A 409 47.84 12.68 -3.63
C LYS A 409 48.50 12.45 -4.98
N SER A 410 48.58 11.19 -5.44
CA SER A 410 49.31 10.83 -6.66
C SER A 410 48.39 10.71 -7.88
N GLY A 411 47.07 10.62 -7.70
CA GLY A 411 46.10 10.36 -8.77
C GLY A 411 46.18 8.93 -9.31
N THR A 412 47.03 8.08 -8.73
CA THR A 412 47.20 6.68 -9.15
C THR A 412 46.04 5.83 -8.63
N SER A 413 45.57 4.89 -9.44
CA SER A 413 44.50 3.95 -9.03
C SER A 413 44.86 2.51 -9.34
N VAL A 414 44.50 1.59 -8.46
CA VAL A 414 44.59 0.14 -8.68
C VAL A 414 43.19 -0.47 -8.67
N ASP A 415 42.93 -1.38 -9.60
CA ASP A 415 41.68 -2.12 -9.70
C ASP A 415 41.85 -3.49 -9.05
N LEU A 416 41.03 -3.76 -8.03
CA LEU A 416 41.04 -4.99 -7.25
C LEU A 416 40.04 -6.03 -7.78
N SER A 417 39.24 -5.68 -8.79
CA SER A 417 38.09 -6.47 -9.23
C SER A 417 38.46 -7.85 -9.75
N SER A 418 39.64 -8.02 -10.35
CA SER A 418 40.12 -9.29 -10.93
C SER A 418 40.89 -10.19 -9.95
N LEU A 419 41.13 -9.73 -8.71
CA LEU A 419 41.83 -10.51 -7.70
C LEU A 419 41.00 -11.72 -7.23
N GLN A 420 41.62 -12.57 -6.41
CA GLN A 420 40.92 -13.68 -5.77
C GLN A 420 40.10 -13.19 -4.58
N TRP A 421 38.78 -13.26 -4.72
CA TRP A 421 37.82 -12.91 -3.69
C TRP A 421 37.29 -14.17 -3.01
N THR A 422 37.10 -14.11 -1.69
CA THR A 422 36.45 -15.14 -0.90
C THR A 422 35.02 -14.73 -0.59
N TYR A 423 34.09 -15.66 -0.71
CA TYR A 423 32.66 -15.42 -0.66
C TYR A 423 32.01 -16.22 0.46
N GLN A 424 31.03 -15.60 1.12
CA GLN A 424 30.14 -16.28 2.06
C GLN A 424 28.70 -15.85 1.82
N VAL A 425 27.83 -16.83 1.54
CA VAL A 425 26.38 -16.62 1.45
C VAL A 425 25.78 -16.55 2.86
N GLY A 426 25.05 -15.46 3.11
CA GLY A 426 24.32 -15.23 4.35
C GLY A 426 25.18 -14.87 5.56
N LEU A 427 24.48 -14.70 6.68
CA LEU A 427 25.04 -14.33 7.97
C LEU A 427 25.30 -15.57 8.85
N LYS A 428 26.23 -15.47 9.80
CA LYS A 428 26.46 -16.51 10.81
C LYS A 428 25.22 -16.71 11.68
N GLY A 429 24.52 -15.63 12.04
CA GLY A 429 23.25 -15.74 12.78
C GLY A 429 22.13 -16.45 12.01
N GLU A 430 22.14 -16.39 10.67
CA GLU A 430 21.21 -17.15 9.82
C GLU A 430 21.56 -18.65 9.83
N GLU A 431 22.85 -19.00 9.70
CA GLU A 431 23.33 -20.39 9.80
C GLU A 431 22.97 -21.04 11.14
N LEU A 432 23.12 -20.29 12.24
CA LEU A 432 22.75 -20.73 13.58
C LEU A 432 21.24 -20.79 13.82
N ASN A 433 20.44 -20.23 12.90
CA ASN A 433 18.99 -20.08 13.02
C ASN A 433 18.58 -19.43 14.35
N LEU A 434 19.25 -18.32 14.70
CA LEU A 434 18.99 -17.55 15.93
C LEU A 434 17.53 -17.14 16.15
N PRO A 435 16.71 -16.89 15.11
CA PRO A 435 15.29 -16.61 15.31
C PRO A 435 14.49 -17.77 15.90
N SER A 436 14.87 -19.01 15.62
CA SER A 436 14.10 -20.20 16.01
C SER A 436 14.78 -21.06 17.07
N LYS A 437 16.10 -20.95 17.23
CA LYS A 437 16.91 -21.75 18.15
C LYS A 437 17.57 -20.87 19.19
N ASP A 438 17.60 -21.37 20.42
CA ASP A 438 18.40 -20.73 21.46
C ASP A 438 19.89 -21.01 21.24
N SER A 439 20.74 -20.11 21.73
CA SER A 439 22.18 -20.19 21.57
C SER A 439 22.86 -19.80 22.89
N SER A 440 23.90 -20.55 23.27
CA SER A 440 24.73 -20.17 24.42
C SER A 440 25.55 -18.89 24.18
N LEU A 441 25.53 -18.34 22.95
CA LEU A 441 26.24 -17.13 22.57
C LEU A 441 25.53 -15.84 23.00
N TRP A 442 24.26 -15.91 23.40
CA TRP A 442 23.51 -14.74 23.85
C TRP A 442 24.15 -14.11 25.09
N SER A 443 24.65 -12.89 24.95
CA SER A 443 25.22 -12.12 26.05
C SER A 443 24.17 -11.25 26.71
N GLN A 444 24.18 -11.18 28.04
CA GLN A 444 23.40 -10.24 28.86
C GLN A 444 24.27 -9.12 29.45
N SER A 445 25.51 -8.97 28.98
CA SER A 445 26.36 -7.84 29.34
C SER A 445 25.82 -6.52 28.77
N THR A 446 26.50 -5.40 29.06
CA THR A 446 26.12 -4.05 28.62
C THR A 446 25.59 -4.05 27.17
N LEU A 447 24.32 -3.69 27.02
CA LEU A 447 23.61 -3.72 25.75
C LEU A 447 24.27 -2.78 24.74
N PRO A 448 24.81 -3.28 23.62
CA PRO A 448 25.33 -2.43 22.57
C PRO A 448 24.19 -1.60 21.98
N LYS A 449 24.49 -0.35 21.69
CA LYS A 449 23.57 0.58 21.02
C LYS A 449 24.29 1.20 19.84
N LYS A 450 23.55 1.44 18.76
CA LYS A 450 24.07 2.06 17.53
C LYS A 450 25.26 1.29 16.94
N GLN A 451 25.34 -0.01 17.22
CA GLN A 451 26.33 -0.91 16.66
C GLN A 451 25.72 -1.64 15.46
N PRO A 452 26.38 -1.64 14.28
CA PRO A 452 25.92 -2.40 13.14
C PRO A 452 26.07 -3.89 13.39
N LEU A 453 25.40 -4.70 12.57
CA LEU A 453 25.47 -6.16 12.58
C LEU A 453 25.33 -6.75 14.00
N THR A 454 24.19 -6.48 14.63
CA THR A 454 23.90 -6.95 15.99
C THR A 454 22.55 -7.65 16.03
N TRP A 455 22.54 -8.87 16.57
CA TRP A 455 21.32 -9.58 16.89
C TRP A 455 20.87 -9.20 18.29
N TYR A 456 19.59 -8.91 18.45
CA TYR A 456 18.95 -8.68 19.73
C TYR A 456 17.83 -9.67 19.96
N LYS A 457 17.66 -10.09 21.21
CA LYS A 457 16.59 -10.99 21.66
C LYS A 457 16.02 -10.48 22.97
N THR A 458 14.70 -10.51 23.10
CA THR A 458 13.98 -10.21 24.34
C THR A 458 12.69 -11.02 24.43
N SER A 459 12.10 -11.09 25.62
CA SER A 459 10.78 -11.67 25.85
C SER A 459 9.74 -10.61 26.15
N PHE A 460 8.50 -10.82 25.74
CA PHE A 460 7.39 -9.90 25.99
C PHE A 460 6.04 -10.62 26.13
N ASP A 461 5.11 -9.95 26.81
CA ASP A 461 3.72 -10.40 26.91
C ASP A 461 2.87 -9.77 25.81
N ALA A 462 1.85 -10.49 25.34
CA ALA A 462 1.01 -9.96 24.27
C ALA A 462 0.21 -8.75 24.76
N PRO A 463 0.10 -7.67 23.95
CA PRO A 463 -0.79 -6.56 24.25
C PRO A 463 -2.20 -7.05 24.59
N SER A 464 -2.88 -6.40 25.54
CA SER A 464 -4.25 -6.78 25.89
C SER A 464 -5.25 -6.58 24.74
N GLY A 465 -6.45 -7.16 24.90
CA GLY A 465 -7.58 -6.96 23.97
C GLY A 465 -7.43 -7.70 22.63
N SER A 466 -8.30 -7.33 21.68
CA SER A 466 -8.39 -7.96 20.35
C SER A 466 -7.92 -7.07 19.20
N SER A 467 -7.57 -5.81 19.47
CA SER A 467 -7.11 -4.84 18.47
C SER A 467 -5.86 -5.34 17.74
N PRO A 468 -5.68 -5.11 16.42
CA PRO A 468 -4.47 -5.53 15.71
C PRO A 468 -3.20 -4.97 16.34
N VAL A 469 -2.09 -5.72 16.25
CA VAL A 469 -0.81 -5.39 16.89
C VAL A 469 0.23 -5.00 15.84
N ALA A 470 1.04 -4.01 16.17
CA ALA A 470 2.24 -3.64 15.46
C ALA A 470 3.42 -3.42 16.42
N ILE A 471 4.64 -3.53 15.90
CA ILE A 471 5.86 -3.07 16.56
C ILE A 471 6.26 -1.74 15.95
N ASP A 472 6.54 -0.75 16.80
CA ASP A 472 7.15 0.52 16.42
C ASP A 472 8.68 0.37 16.54
N PHE A 473 9.36 0.27 15.40
CA PHE A 473 10.82 0.17 15.35
C PHE A 473 11.51 1.55 15.39
N THR A 474 10.84 2.58 15.91
CA THR A 474 11.48 3.87 16.20
C THR A 474 12.77 3.66 17.00
N GLY A 475 13.84 4.35 16.61
CA GLY A 475 15.17 4.19 17.19
C GLY A 475 16.02 3.08 16.57
N MET A 476 15.45 2.21 15.73
CA MET A 476 16.19 1.18 14.98
C MET A 476 16.64 1.67 13.60
N GLY A 477 17.54 0.94 12.96
CA GLY A 477 18.14 1.30 11.68
C GLY A 477 17.47 0.61 10.49
N LYS A 478 17.96 -0.59 10.18
CA LYS A 478 17.42 -1.52 9.17
C LYS A 478 17.65 -2.94 9.66
N GLY A 479 16.76 -3.85 9.31
CA GLY A 479 16.93 -5.25 9.66
C GLY A 479 15.79 -6.15 9.23
N GLU A 480 15.73 -7.30 9.88
CA GLU A 480 14.59 -8.22 9.86
C GLU A 480 14.26 -8.61 11.31
N ALA A 481 12.98 -8.84 11.58
CA ALA A 481 12.52 -9.20 12.90
C ALA A 481 11.63 -10.45 12.86
N TRP A 482 11.64 -11.19 13.97
CA TRP A 482 10.89 -12.42 14.15
C TRP A 482 10.18 -12.41 15.49
N VAL A 483 8.93 -12.86 15.48
CA VAL A 483 8.13 -13.11 16.68
C VAL A 483 7.89 -14.61 16.76
N ASN A 484 8.36 -15.23 17.85
CA ASN A 484 8.23 -16.68 18.06
C ASN A 484 8.76 -17.52 16.87
N GLY A 485 9.90 -17.09 16.28
CA GLY A 485 10.51 -17.73 15.12
C GLY A 485 9.87 -17.40 13.76
N GLN A 486 8.73 -16.70 13.74
CA GLN A 486 8.06 -16.28 12.51
C GLN A 486 8.54 -14.89 12.09
N SER A 487 9.05 -14.76 10.85
CA SER A 487 9.52 -13.47 10.36
C SER A 487 8.35 -12.52 10.11
N ILE A 488 8.38 -11.37 10.77
CA ILE A 488 7.43 -10.27 10.54
C ILE A 488 7.87 -9.37 9.37
N GLY A 489 8.97 -9.73 8.70
CA GLY A 489 9.52 -9.04 7.54
C GLY A 489 10.61 -8.03 7.88
N ARG A 490 11.09 -7.36 6.83
CA ARG A 490 12.16 -6.36 6.91
C ARG A 490 11.66 -5.11 7.62
N TYR A 491 12.49 -4.47 8.44
CA TYR A 491 12.23 -3.13 8.94
C TYR A 491 13.27 -2.15 8.42
N TRP A 492 12.84 -0.92 8.11
CA TRP A 492 13.73 0.17 7.70
C TRP A 492 13.15 1.56 8.04
N PRO A 493 12.92 1.86 9.33
CA PRO A 493 12.31 3.12 9.76
C PRO A 493 13.21 4.34 9.51
N THR A 494 14.52 4.16 9.33
CA THR A 494 15.43 5.26 8.95
C THR A 494 15.38 5.63 7.48
N TYR A 495 14.58 4.94 6.65
CA TYR A 495 14.37 5.34 5.27
C TYR A 495 13.17 6.29 5.15
N PHE A 496 13.47 7.59 5.24
CA PHE A 496 12.47 8.65 5.18
C PHE A 496 11.95 8.89 3.76
N ALA A 497 10.65 9.19 3.67
CA ALA A 497 10.02 9.72 2.49
C ALA A 497 10.55 11.12 2.15
N PRO A 498 10.48 11.56 0.87
CA PRO A 498 10.81 12.94 0.50
C PRO A 498 9.96 13.95 1.29
N ASN A 499 10.52 15.14 1.53
CA ASN A 499 9.80 16.22 2.22
C ASN A 499 8.69 16.85 1.36
N SER A 500 8.74 16.67 0.04
CA SER A 500 7.80 17.25 -0.93
C SER A 500 6.89 16.20 -1.57
N GLY A 501 5.80 16.66 -2.18
CA GLY A 501 4.86 15.82 -2.93
C GLY A 501 3.52 15.56 -2.22
N CYS A 502 3.47 15.71 -0.89
CA CYS A 502 2.22 15.61 -0.14
C CYS A 502 1.43 16.91 -0.24
N LYS A 503 0.14 16.80 -0.50
CA LYS A 503 -0.81 17.91 -0.50
C LYS A 503 -1.71 17.76 0.71
N GLU A 504 -2.04 18.87 1.37
CA GLU A 504 -2.93 18.86 2.54
C GLU A 504 -4.32 18.31 2.20
N ASN A 505 -4.86 18.71 1.04
CA ASN A 505 -6.10 18.17 0.49
C ASN A 505 -5.85 17.68 -0.93
N CYS A 506 -5.90 16.36 -1.17
CA CYS A 506 -5.86 15.84 -2.53
C CYS A 506 -7.23 15.97 -3.19
N ASP A 507 -7.27 16.56 -4.38
CA ASP A 507 -8.49 16.66 -5.16
C ASP A 507 -8.83 15.31 -5.82
N TYR A 508 -10.04 14.80 -5.57
CA TYR A 508 -10.51 13.57 -6.21
C TYR A 508 -10.78 13.77 -7.71
N ARG A 509 -11.00 15.01 -8.16
CA ARG A 509 -11.44 15.29 -9.53
C ARG A 509 -10.32 15.11 -10.55
N GLY A 510 -10.70 14.65 -11.73
CA GLY A 510 -9.83 14.47 -12.88
C GLY A 510 -8.98 13.21 -12.84
N PRO A 511 -8.22 12.93 -13.92
CA PRO A 511 -7.46 11.69 -14.07
C PRO A 511 -6.58 11.38 -12.85
N TYR A 512 -6.48 10.10 -12.52
CA TYR A 512 -5.69 9.62 -11.42
C TYR A 512 -4.36 9.04 -11.90
N SER A 513 -3.28 9.38 -11.20
CA SER A 513 -1.96 8.74 -11.32
C SER A 513 -1.42 8.41 -9.93
N SER A 514 -0.51 7.45 -9.85
CA SER A 514 0.07 7.04 -8.57
C SER A 514 0.84 8.16 -7.85
N SER A 515 1.16 9.25 -8.56
CA SER A 515 1.83 10.43 -8.02
C SER A 515 0.90 11.58 -7.63
N LYS A 516 -0.42 11.40 -7.79
CA LYS A 516 -1.41 12.47 -7.55
C LYS A 516 -1.61 12.79 -6.08
N CYS A 517 -1.69 11.77 -5.23
CA CYS A 517 -1.97 11.93 -3.80
C CYS A 517 -0.95 11.15 -2.94
N TYR A 518 -0.22 11.88 -2.10
CA TYR A 518 0.71 11.35 -1.10
C TYR A 518 0.38 11.90 0.28
N LYS A 519 0.65 11.09 1.30
CA LYS A 519 0.66 11.42 2.74
C LYS A 519 1.99 10.99 3.36
N ASN A 520 2.28 11.45 4.57
CA ASN A 520 3.48 11.10 5.34
C ASN A 520 4.83 11.47 4.69
N CYS A 521 4.90 12.58 3.94
CA CYS A 521 6.17 13.15 3.49
C CYS A 521 7.04 13.59 4.67
N GLY A 522 8.36 13.45 4.55
CA GLY A 522 9.33 13.77 5.61
C GLY A 522 9.27 12.87 6.85
N LYS A 523 8.52 11.76 6.78
CA LYS A 523 8.41 10.74 7.85
C LYS A 523 9.05 9.43 7.37
N PRO A 524 9.36 8.49 8.29
CA PRO A 524 9.68 7.11 7.90
C PRO A 524 8.64 6.56 6.92
N SER A 525 9.08 5.93 5.83
CA SER A 525 8.14 5.31 4.88
C SER A 525 7.25 4.28 5.57
N GLN A 526 7.84 3.49 6.47
CA GLN A 526 7.13 2.59 7.36
C GLN A 526 7.72 2.65 8.76
N GLN A 527 6.89 2.97 9.74
CA GLN A 527 7.26 3.06 11.16
C GLN A 527 6.72 1.87 11.97
N LEU A 528 5.50 1.43 11.63
CA LEU A 528 4.78 0.38 12.34
C LEU A 528 4.76 -0.89 11.48
N TYR A 529 5.05 -2.01 12.12
CA TYR A 529 5.25 -3.30 11.46
C TYR A 529 4.29 -4.33 12.05
N HIS A 530 3.40 -4.86 11.21
CA HIS A 530 2.31 -5.70 11.65
C HIS A 530 2.79 -7.01 12.29
N VAL A 531 2.23 -7.35 13.46
CA VAL A 531 2.35 -8.66 14.09
C VAL A 531 0.97 -9.32 14.13
N PRO A 532 0.75 -10.43 13.41
CA PRO A 532 -0.50 -11.18 13.50
C PRO A 532 -0.77 -11.63 14.94
N ARG A 533 -1.97 -11.33 15.45
CA ARG A 533 -2.43 -11.76 16.79
C ARG A 533 -2.30 -13.27 16.99
N SER A 534 -2.48 -14.05 15.93
CA SER A 534 -2.37 -15.51 15.91
C SER A 534 -0.95 -16.03 16.12
N TRP A 535 0.08 -15.19 15.97
CA TRP A 535 1.48 -15.54 16.24
C TRP A 535 1.87 -15.29 17.69
N LEU A 536 0.98 -14.68 18.49
CA LEU A 536 1.23 -14.31 19.88
C LEU A 536 0.61 -15.33 20.83
N LYS A 537 1.38 -15.68 21.86
CA LYS A 537 0.93 -16.34 23.09
C LYS A 537 0.54 -15.27 24.11
N PRO A 538 -0.27 -15.56 25.14
CA PRO A 538 -0.59 -14.59 26.18
C PRO A 538 0.65 -13.99 26.85
N SER A 539 1.64 -14.82 27.17
CA SER A 539 2.91 -14.42 27.77
C SER A 539 4.08 -15.23 27.20
N GLY A 540 5.31 -14.76 27.48
CA GLY A 540 6.53 -15.46 27.09
C GLY A 540 6.75 -15.54 25.57
N ASN A 541 6.32 -14.51 24.84
CA ASN A 541 6.67 -14.35 23.43
C ASN A 541 8.13 -13.96 23.32
N ILE A 542 8.79 -14.41 22.25
CA ILE A 542 10.18 -14.05 21.97
C ILE A 542 10.23 -13.14 20.74
N LEU A 543 10.85 -11.98 20.90
CA LEU A 543 11.22 -11.09 19.81
C LEU A 543 12.72 -11.28 19.54
N VAL A 544 13.07 -11.67 18.32
CA VAL A 544 14.44 -11.65 17.81
C VAL A 544 14.49 -10.65 16.67
N LEU A 545 15.56 -9.86 16.58
CA LEU A 545 15.78 -8.97 15.45
C LEU A 545 17.26 -8.90 15.10
N PHE A 546 17.56 -8.83 13.82
CA PHE A 546 18.88 -8.54 13.31
C PHE A 546 18.93 -7.06 12.92
N GLU A 547 19.78 -6.28 13.59
CA GLU A 547 20.01 -4.87 13.29
C GLU A 547 21.27 -4.71 12.44
N GLU A 548 21.07 -4.31 11.19
CA GLU A 548 22.11 -4.19 10.16
C GLU A 548 22.96 -2.93 10.35
N ILE A 549 22.34 -1.78 10.61
CA ILE A 549 22.99 -0.46 10.52
C ILE A 549 23.40 0.05 11.91
N GLY A 550 22.55 -0.19 12.90
CA GLY A 550 22.74 0.23 14.28
C GLY A 550 21.53 1.02 14.79
N GLY A 551 20.98 0.55 15.91
CA GLY A 551 19.80 1.11 16.54
C GLY A 551 19.89 1.10 18.07
N ASP A 552 18.86 1.65 18.72
CA ASP A 552 18.67 1.55 20.16
C ASP A 552 17.41 0.70 20.45
N PRO A 553 17.54 -0.60 20.76
CA PRO A 553 16.41 -1.49 20.99
C PRO A 553 15.55 -1.08 22.19
N MET A 554 16.04 -0.20 23.07
CA MET A 554 15.24 0.34 24.17
C MET A 554 14.13 1.30 23.72
N GLN A 555 14.16 1.78 22.47
CA GLN A 555 13.13 2.66 21.91
C GLN A 555 12.00 1.88 21.22
N ILE A 556 12.14 0.57 21.07
CA ILE A 556 11.11 -0.29 20.50
C ILE A 556 9.90 -0.29 21.44
N SER A 557 8.71 -0.16 20.87
CA SER A 557 7.45 -0.27 21.60
C SER A 557 6.42 -1.07 20.81
N PHE A 558 5.43 -1.60 21.50
CA PHE A 558 4.28 -2.24 20.88
C PHE A 558 3.16 -1.22 20.72
N ALA A 559 2.35 -1.39 19.69
CA ALA A 559 1.18 -0.56 19.49
C ALA A 559 -0.03 -1.41 19.12
N THR A 560 -1.19 -1.06 19.66
CA THR A 560 -2.49 -1.58 19.23
C THR A 560 -3.15 -0.58 18.29
N ARG A 561 -3.71 -1.06 17.17
CA ARG A 561 -4.44 -0.23 16.22
C ARG A 561 -5.90 -0.09 16.66
N GLU A 562 -6.29 1.14 16.94
CA GLU A 562 -7.62 1.50 17.45
C GLU A 562 -8.22 2.63 16.61
N VAL A 563 -9.49 2.97 16.87
CA VAL A 563 -10.18 4.09 16.21
C VAL A 563 -10.28 5.25 17.20
N GLU A 564 -9.69 6.38 16.84
CA GLU A 564 -9.66 7.59 17.67
C GLU A 564 -10.96 8.41 17.56
N SER A 565 -11.39 8.62 16.32
CA SER A 565 -12.56 9.43 15.98
C SER A 565 -13.31 8.83 14.80
N LEU A 566 -14.64 8.96 14.86
CA LEU A 566 -15.56 8.78 13.75
C LEU A 566 -15.96 10.16 13.23
N CYS A 567 -16.09 10.30 11.91
CA CYS A 567 -16.58 11.53 11.30
C CYS A 567 -17.64 11.25 10.25
N SER A 568 -18.57 12.17 10.05
CA SER A 568 -19.43 12.14 8.87
C SER A 568 -19.79 13.56 8.45
N HIS A 569 -19.91 13.79 7.15
CA HIS A 569 -20.23 15.10 6.57
C HIS A 569 -21.23 14.94 5.42
N ILE A 570 -22.51 15.22 5.71
CA ILE A 570 -23.62 15.00 4.79
C ILE A 570 -24.32 16.33 4.51
N SER A 571 -24.57 16.62 3.23
CA SER A 571 -25.32 17.82 2.81
C SER A 571 -26.78 17.53 2.47
N GLU A 572 -27.61 18.57 2.49
CA GLU A 572 -29.02 18.48 2.08
C GLU A 572 -29.21 17.99 0.64
N SER A 573 -28.16 18.07 -0.18
CA SER A 573 -28.18 17.58 -1.56
C SER A 573 -27.71 16.12 -1.71
N HIS A 574 -27.34 15.43 -0.63
CA HIS A 574 -26.98 14.02 -0.71
C HIS A 574 -28.19 13.15 -1.05
N PRO A 575 -28.00 12.06 -1.82
CA PRO A 575 -29.04 11.05 -1.94
C PRO A 575 -29.27 10.37 -0.58
N PRO A 576 -30.48 9.87 -0.30
CA PRO A 576 -30.72 9.06 0.91
C PRO A 576 -29.80 7.83 0.92
N PRO A 577 -29.53 7.24 2.10
CA PRO A 577 -28.80 5.97 2.18
C PRO A 577 -29.41 4.90 1.27
N VAL A 578 -28.56 4.13 0.59
CA VAL A 578 -28.99 3.15 -0.43
C VAL A 578 -29.99 2.12 0.13
N ASP A 579 -29.85 1.75 1.41
CA ASP A 579 -30.75 0.80 2.09
C ASP A 579 -32.18 1.32 2.30
N MET A 580 -32.39 2.63 2.15
CA MET A 580 -33.71 3.25 2.26
C MET A 580 -34.46 3.29 0.92
N TRP A 581 -33.81 2.87 -0.18
CA TRP A 581 -34.44 2.78 -1.48
C TRP A 581 -35.28 1.50 -1.60
N ASN A 582 -36.57 1.64 -1.93
CA ASN A 582 -37.47 0.53 -2.22
C ASN A 582 -38.29 0.83 -3.48
N SER A 583 -38.24 -0.07 -4.47
CA SER A 583 -38.98 0.01 -5.74
C SER A 583 -40.50 0.02 -5.57
N ASP A 584 -41.01 -0.57 -4.48
CA ASP A 584 -42.44 -0.87 -4.30
C ASP A 584 -43.24 0.23 -3.58
N SER A 585 -42.62 1.37 -3.27
CA SER A 585 -43.28 2.40 -2.47
C SER A 585 -44.24 3.29 -3.29
N LYS A 586 -45.51 2.85 -3.37
CA LYS A 586 -46.70 3.74 -3.46
C LYS A 586 -46.86 4.65 -2.21
N SER A 587 -45.95 4.54 -1.23
CA SER A 587 -45.88 5.37 -0.04
C SER A 587 -45.21 6.72 -0.35
N LYS A 588 -46.03 7.71 -0.70
CA LYS A 588 -45.70 9.11 -0.44
C LYS A 588 -45.59 9.28 1.07
N SER A 589 -44.39 9.41 1.67
CA SER A 589 -44.11 10.30 2.84
C SER A 589 -42.93 9.93 3.73
N HIS A 590 -42.35 8.72 3.73
CA HIS A 590 -41.29 8.40 4.70
C HIS A 590 -39.88 8.28 4.07
N SER A 591 -39.16 9.41 4.19
CA SER A 591 -37.70 9.64 4.09
C SER A 591 -36.97 9.40 2.76
N ARG A 592 -37.14 10.36 1.82
CA ARG A 592 -36.14 10.65 0.76
C ARG A 592 -35.04 11.62 1.23
N ALA A 593 -35.01 11.93 2.52
CA ALA A 593 -34.09 12.91 3.09
C ALA A 593 -32.70 12.30 3.28
N PRO A 594 -31.61 13.08 3.13
CA PRO A 594 -30.29 12.62 3.50
C PRO A 594 -30.21 12.33 5.00
N VAL A 595 -29.43 11.32 5.36
CA VAL A 595 -29.26 10.86 6.74
C VAL A 595 -27.77 10.72 7.02
N LEU A 596 -27.32 11.30 8.12
CA LEU A 596 -26.00 11.07 8.68
C LEU A 596 -26.06 9.83 9.57
N SER A 597 -25.10 8.91 9.40
CA SER A 597 -24.98 7.70 10.20
C SER A 597 -23.60 7.61 10.83
N LEU A 598 -23.54 7.27 12.12
CA LEU A 598 -22.32 6.93 12.85
C LEU A 598 -22.49 5.56 13.51
N GLU A 599 -21.43 4.78 13.56
CA GLU A 599 -21.41 3.45 14.19
C GLU A 599 -20.01 3.15 14.74
N CYS A 600 -19.90 2.78 16.02
CA CYS A 600 -18.64 2.35 16.59
C CYS A 600 -18.21 0.99 16.01
N PRO A 601 -16.91 0.83 15.69
CA PRO A 601 -16.41 -0.34 14.95
C PRO A 601 -16.47 -1.63 15.77
N SER A 602 -16.33 -1.54 17.10
CA SER A 602 -16.33 -2.72 17.96
C SER A 602 -17.73 -3.00 18.53
N PRO A 603 -18.13 -4.27 18.71
CA PRO A 603 -19.46 -4.62 19.23
C PRO A 603 -19.78 -4.05 20.62
N ASN A 604 -18.76 -3.92 21.47
CA ASN A 604 -18.89 -3.47 22.86
C ASN A 604 -18.64 -1.96 23.03
N GLN A 605 -18.35 -1.24 21.94
CA GLN A 605 -18.12 0.20 21.99
C GLN A 605 -19.41 0.97 21.80
N VAL A 606 -19.51 2.11 22.48
CA VAL A 606 -20.56 3.10 22.28
C VAL A 606 -19.95 4.45 21.94
N ILE A 607 -20.72 5.30 21.27
CA ILE A 607 -20.32 6.68 21.02
C ILE A 607 -20.28 7.37 22.39
N SER A 608 -19.09 7.74 22.84
CA SER A 608 -18.86 8.24 24.20
C SER A 608 -18.95 9.75 24.29
N SER A 609 -18.56 10.46 23.24
CA SER A 609 -18.63 11.92 23.16
C SER A 609 -18.70 12.43 21.73
N VAL A 610 -19.24 13.63 21.57
CA VAL A 610 -19.23 14.39 20.30
C VAL A 610 -18.16 15.47 20.42
N LYS A 611 -17.11 15.36 19.60
CA LYS A 611 -15.99 16.33 19.56
C LYS A 611 -16.36 17.58 18.77
N PHE A 612 -17.18 17.42 17.74
CA PHE A 612 -17.60 18.51 16.86
C PHE A 612 -18.98 18.22 16.27
N ALA A 613 -19.83 19.23 16.17
CA ALA A 613 -21.08 19.16 15.41
C ALA A 613 -21.46 20.54 14.86
N SER A 614 -21.76 20.60 13.57
CA SER A 614 -22.21 21.83 12.93
C SER A 614 -23.17 21.51 11.79
N PHE A 615 -24.35 22.15 11.81
CA PHE A 615 -25.29 22.16 10.68
C PHE A 615 -25.35 23.54 10.05
N GLY A 616 -24.95 23.67 8.80
CA GLY A 616 -24.85 24.96 8.10
C GLY A 616 -23.80 24.88 6.99
N THR A 617 -22.75 25.68 7.07
CA THR A 617 -21.63 25.67 6.11
C THR A 617 -20.30 25.20 6.71
N PRO A 618 -20.24 24.09 7.47
CA PRO A 618 -18.98 23.58 7.99
C PRO A 618 -18.00 23.22 6.85
N HIS A 619 -16.72 23.34 7.14
CA HIS A 619 -15.64 23.05 6.20
C HIS A 619 -14.48 22.35 6.93
N GLY A 620 -13.52 21.84 6.16
CA GLY A 620 -12.42 21.03 6.66
C GLY A 620 -12.65 19.55 6.41
N SER A 621 -11.78 18.73 6.98
CA SER A 621 -11.78 17.28 6.87
C SER A 621 -11.93 16.63 8.25
N CYS A 622 -12.19 15.33 8.28
CA CYS A 622 -12.30 14.57 9.53
C CYS A 622 -11.09 14.82 10.44
N GLY A 623 -11.31 15.14 11.72
CA GLY A 623 -10.28 15.52 12.69
C GLY A 623 -9.87 16.99 12.64
N ARG A 624 -10.36 17.76 11.67
CA ARG A 624 -10.06 19.19 11.46
C ARG A 624 -11.28 19.96 10.94
N PHE A 625 -12.48 19.59 11.39
CA PHE A 625 -13.68 20.34 11.03
C PHE A 625 -13.69 21.72 11.69
N ASN A 626 -14.22 22.69 10.96
CA ASN A 626 -14.40 24.06 11.42
C ASN A 626 -15.83 24.52 11.14
N HIS A 627 -16.36 25.36 12.03
CA HIS A 627 -17.63 26.03 11.79
C HIS A 627 -17.51 26.98 10.60
N GLY A 628 -18.56 27.03 9.77
CA GLY A 628 -18.68 28.03 8.71
C GLY A 628 -19.25 29.34 9.22
N LYS A 629 -19.47 30.28 8.28
CA LYS A 629 -20.21 31.52 8.53
C LYS A 629 -21.67 31.27 8.95
N CYS A 630 -22.21 30.09 8.64
CA CYS A 630 -23.55 29.66 9.00
C CYS A 630 -23.46 28.37 9.81
N SER A 631 -24.07 28.36 11.00
CA SER A 631 -24.12 27.19 11.87
C SER A 631 -25.35 27.26 12.78
N SER A 632 -26.07 26.15 12.92
CA SER A 632 -27.18 26.02 13.87
C SER A 632 -26.66 25.85 15.29
N THR A 633 -27.20 26.66 16.22
CA THR A 633 -26.88 26.59 17.66
C THR A 633 -27.41 25.31 18.34
N LYS A 634 -28.31 24.57 17.67
CA LYS A 634 -28.90 23.33 18.18
C LYS A 634 -28.17 22.07 17.68
N ALA A 635 -27.19 22.20 16.77
CA ALA A 635 -26.56 21.05 16.11
C ALA A 635 -25.92 20.09 17.12
N LEU A 636 -25.10 20.61 18.03
CA LEU A 636 -24.40 19.80 19.03
C LEU A 636 -25.37 19.04 19.95
N SER A 637 -26.32 19.73 20.57
CA SER A 637 -27.25 19.12 21.53
C SER A 637 -28.16 18.06 20.89
N ILE A 638 -28.57 18.25 19.63
CA ILE A 638 -29.34 17.25 18.88
C ILE A 638 -28.50 16.01 18.61
N VAL A 639 -27.24 16.19 18.16
CA VAL A 639 -26.34 15.08 17.85
C VAL A 639 -25.98 14.31 19.13
N GLU A 640 -25.65 15.00 20.23
CA GLU A 640 -25.35 14.38 21.51
C GLU A 640 -26.51 13.52 22.01
N LYS A 641 -27.72 14.09 22.00
CA LYS A 641 -28.94 13.39 22.42
C LYS A 641 -29.24 12.16 21.56
N ALA A 642 -28.88 12.19 20.28
CA ALA A 642 -29.15 11.10 19.35
C ALA A 642 -28.07 10.00 19.36
N CYS A 643 -26.82 10.33 19.68
CA CYS A 643 -25.68 9.44 19.47
C CYS A 643 -25.01 8.95 20.74
N VAL A 644 -24.86 9.80 21.77
CA VAL A 644 -24.07 9.45 22.96
C VAL A 644 -24.73 8.29 23.72
N GLY A 645 -23.92 7.32 24.13
CA GLY A 645 -24.36 6.09 24.81
C GLY A 645 -24.91 5.00 23.87
N SER A 646 -25.00 5.27 22.57
CA SER A 646 -25.46 4.29 21.57
C SER A 646 -24.29 3.76 20.75
N LYS A 647 -24.35 2.48 20.35
CA LYS A 647 -23.38 1.89 19.40
C LYS A 647 -23.43 2.57 18.04
N SER A 648 -24.63 2.94 17.59
CA SER A 648 -24.86 3.58 16.31
C SER A 648 -26.01 4.58 16.41
N CYS A 649 -25.98 5.64 15.60
CA CYS A 649 -27.05 6.61 15.49
C CYS A 649 -27.29 7.04 14.04
N LYS A 650 -28.52 7.46 13.75
CA LYS A 650 -28.94 8.00 12.45
C LYS A 650 -29.67 9.32 12.66
N ILE A 651 -29.27 10.36 11.93
CA ILE A 651 -29.84 11.70 12.07
C ILE A 651 -30.24 12.23 10.70
N GLY A 652 -31.51 12.61 10.54
CA GLY A 652 -32.00 13.25 9.33
C GLY A 652 -31.37 14.63 9.13
N VAL A 653 -30.78 14.86 7.96
CA VAL A 653 -30.12 16.13 7.61
C VAL A 653 -31.13 17.04 6.93
N SER A 654 -31.78 17.90 7.73
CA SER A 654 -32.80 18.82 7.23
C SER A 654 -32.98 20.04 8.12
N ILE A 655 -33.51 21.13 7.54
CA ILE A 655 -33.95 22.31 8.28
C ILE A 655 -35.05 22.01 9.31
N ASN A 656 -35.85 20.95 9.12
CA ASN A 656 -36.88 20.56 10.09
C ASN A 656 -36.26 20.02 11.38
N THR A 657 -35.09 19.40 11.27
CA THR A 657 -34.35 18.85 12.42
C THR A 657 -33.53 19.92 13.12
N PHE A 658 -32.80 20.74 12.37
CA PHE A 658 -31.77 21.64 12.91
C PHE A 658 -32.13 23.14 12.86
N GLY A 659 -33.28 23.50 12.30
CA GLY A 659 -33.62 24.87 11.93
C GLY A 659 -32.95 25.30 10.62
N ASP A 660 -33.29 26.49 10.13
CA ASP A 660 -32.65 27.11 8.96
C ASP A 660 -31.72 28.25 9.40
N PRO A 661 -30.43 27.97 9.68
CA PRO A 661 -29.47 28.99 10.12
C PRO A 661 -29.05 29.97 9.02
N CYS A 662 -29.38 29.70 7.75
CA CYS A 662 -29.05 30.58 6.62
C CYS A 662 -29.93 30.29 5.40
N VAL A 663 -31.03 31.04 5.26
CA VAL A 663 -32.02 30.87 4.19
C VAL A 663 -31.36 30.95 2.81
N GLY A 664 -31.76 30.06 1.90
CA GLY A 664 -31.27 30.03 0.50
C GLY A 664 -29.87 29.42 0.29
N VAL A 665 -29.16 29.08 1.37
CA VAL A 665 -27.86 28.39 1.31
C VAL A 665 -28.07 26.88 1.53
N THR A 666 -27.41 26.02 0.75
CA THR A 666 -27.41 24.57 1.00
C THR A 666 -26.62 24.26 2.26
N LYS A 667 -27.24 23.58 3.23
CA LYS A 667 -26.60 23.19 4.48
C LYS A 667 -25.98 21.81 4.41
N SER A 668 -25.06 21.57 5.32
CA SER A 668 -24.53 20.25 5.62
C SER A 668 -24.34 20.07 7.12
N LEU A 669 -24.54 18.84 7.58
CA LEU A 669 -24.23 18.38 8.92
C LEU A 669 -22.83 17.73 8.88
N ALA A 670 -21.89 18.30 9.62
CA ALA A 670 -20.59 17.68 9.89
C ALA A 670 -20.52 17.32 11.38
N VAL A 671 -20.13 16.07 11.68
CA VAL A 671 -20.01 15.53 13.04
C VAL A 671 -18.67 14.81 13.18
N GLU A 672 -18.00 15.02 14.30
CA GLU A 672 -16.90 14.20 14.79
C GLU A 672 -17.23 13.67 16.19
N ALA A 673 -17.00 12.38 16.43
CA ALA A 673 -17.33 11.70 17.68
C ALA A 673 -16.26 10.68 18.05
N SER A 674 -16.19 10.30 19.33
CA SER A 674 -15.31 9.23 19.82
C SER A 674 -16.10 8.02 20.29
N CYS A 675 -15.44 6.86 20.27
CA CYS A 675 -15.96 5.59 20.75
C CYS A 675 -15.11 5.08 21.91
N THR A 676 -15.73 4.50 22.93
CA THR A 676 -15.04 3.81 24.03
C THR A 676 -15.71 2.48 24.33
#